data_AF-A0A3G2S2Z5-F1
#
_entry.id   AF-A0A3G2S2Z5-F1
#
_cell.length_a   1.000
_cell.length_b   1.000
_cell.length_c   1.000
_cell.angle_alpha   90.00
_cell.angle_beta   90.00
_cell.angle_gamma   90.00
#
_symmetry.space_group_name_H-M   'P 1'
#
loop_
_entity.id
_entity.type
_entity.pdbx_description
1 polymer ?
#
loop_
_entity_poly.entity_id
_entity_poly.type
_entity_poly.pdbx_seq_one_letter_code
_entity_poly.pdbx_strand_id
1 'polypeptide(L)'
;MKPGSCASPADIPQDPYTLALGKKMQHVYETEGYLPTYTHAKHINHLRAVWYSRQIKKHGTGTLSRICRLISQLLQLPYVSVKIMAPQSKSLDEDLSPYQVMSEWTHASEDGIQPDETGLCQSIWSHALYLPLNQVLAVPDAQEDWRFSHHTSRHKLRFFACTPIFDTHNEALGVCCMGDIKPRHGSDLEDAAYSILDMKQMIINDIDLAVNRAQVLRRDELKGCTESLLRTFSMETVADPHVNMELEGCDQIYHLAANALQSSMHVSDVIILDLSNFIMIQKPFEKDGNSNQQVVHSHTMDPNMSQTHIAPLSILGSSERQVHVPEREAALDMSDVRAIQDFLMFTESEGENRFRLHVPPVIRRLLPRQAEDVFAVPVWGAKHQPSLLVCAYCLPNCYSLMIDQMQHTAYQHIQAIGLMMLDVVDKETVLIADRAKSTFISNMSHELRTPLHGILASTDILSESGLNELQGFYLETIKSCGHGLLELVNHVLDYTKLSGGASGSQRRPRNISMSDFDLSRLVQEVCDSHALGHQVTPLHDNQIGSMYDPKGAAEERAQRWSDVEFVVNIEKRLHGWYVHSDCGGLRRVLMNLVGNALKFTTKGFVEVSLSGADIDQDTLQIFLRVRDSGCGISRQFLDQQLFHPFSQENPLGSGTGLGLSIVHDIMHSMDAGTVDVRSTQGIGTEIITSCHVRKAPASSDVAYIPQLDVHQSCTAHLFGFPTDTDGGRILQETIVHYLSTWWGFLVRVHHEDEDASSLVASMTQRNVVLLNSRSALVHRLLSQDRLPPLISLTDLYSKQLFKDTLEAYRKAGGATYFLQKPTGPARMEDVLRACLEQVPEQPSGSISLARLKVSNLPEVSSAIPAINTSRSNVLASPDRNELERSLNEVAAYASPSSPTVKVAPDAAFTFRVLFADDNPINCQMLAAYLRKLHVPYVEAHGGCEAVTAFATKPHGYFHLVLMDFSMPNIDGLQACMMIRHIEKQRNMEMETQHRCHTYMLSGASMEEILRQGTNAGADGYLVKPLSFKAFVALIQKLDE
;
A
#
# COMPACT_ATOMS: atom_id res chain seq x y z
N MET A 1 -71.56 37.24 4.02
CA MET A 1 -72.37 38.11 4.89
C MET A 1 -73.19 39.04 4.01
N LYS A 2 -74.52 39.07 4.14
CA LYS A 2 -75.31 40.19 3.60
C LYS A 2 -74.96 41.45 4.42
N PRO A 3 -74.83 42.63 3.79
CA PRO A 3 -74.75 43.87 4.54
C PRO A 3 -76.14 44.14 5.13
N GLY A 4 -76.38 43.73 6.38
CA GLY A 4 -77.67 43.94 7.02
C GLY A 4 -77.94 43.16 8.32
N SER A 5 -77.15 42.15 8.67
CA SER A 5 -77.25 41.50 10.00
C SER A 5 -76.00 41.79 10.82
N CYS A 6 -75.98 42.95 11.46
CA CYS A 6 -74.94 43.31 12.43
C CYS A 6 -75.02 42.39 13.66
N ALA A 7 -74.02 41.53 13.83
CA ALA A 7 -73.49 41.26 15.16
C ALA A 7 -72.78 42.53 15.66
N SER A 8 -72.79 42.78 16.97
CA SER A 8 -72.23 43.98 17.57
C SER A 8 -70.76 44.21 17.20
N PRO A 9 -70.34 45.47 16.98
CA PRO A 9 -68.99 45.84 16.53
C PRO A 9 -67.85 45.55 17.53
N ALA A 10 -68.13 44.86 18.65
CA ALA A 10 -67.17 44.56 19.70
C ALA A 10 -66.47 43.19 19.56
N ASP A 11 -66.97 42.29 18.71
CA ASP A 11 -66.47 40.90 18.62
C ASP A 11 -65.63 40.60 17.35
N ILE A 12 -65.24 41.62 16.59
CA ILE A 12 -64.39 41.44 15.40
C ILE A 12 -62.91 41.53 15.86
N PRO A 13 -62.09 40.48 15.65
CA PRO A 13 -60.67 40.52 15.97
C PRO A 13 -60.01 41.73 15.30
N GLN A 14 -59.44 42.64 16.09
CA GLN A 14 -58.68 43.78 15.59
C GLN A 14 -57.28 43.36 15.14
N ASP A 15 -57.22 42.43 14.20
CA ASP A 15 -55.99 42.13 13.50
C ASP A 15 -55.78 43.19 12.40
N PRO A 16 -54.73 44.03 12.45
CA PRO A 16 -54.49 45.08 11.47
C PRO A 16 -54.42 44.56 10.03
N TYR A 17 -54.01 43.29 9.85
CA TYR A 17 -53.99 42.62 8.54
C TYR A 17 -55.40 42.36 8.00
N THR A 18 -56.29 41.85 8.84
CA THR A 18 -57.69 41.57 8.47
C THR A 18 -58.43 42.86 8.09
N LEU A 19 -58.11 43.97 8.75
CA LEU A 19 -58.66 45.29 8.43
C LEU A 19 -58.13 45.87 7.11
N ALA A 20 -56.82 45.73 6.84
CA ALA A 20 -56.19 46.18 5.60
C ALA A 20 -56.71 45.39 4.39
N LEU A 21 -56.85 44.07 4.54
CA LEU A 21 -57.46 43.16 3.58
C LEU A 21 -58.89 43.58 3.24
N GLY A 22 -59.73 43.80 4.26
CA GLY A 22 -61.12 44.22 4.07
C GLY A 22 -61.26 45.54 3.31
N LYS A 23 -60.40 46.53 3.62
CA LYS A 23 -60.37 47.83 2.91
C LYS A 23 -59.95 47.69 1.44
N LYS A 24 -58.91 46.90 1.14
CA LYS A 24 -58.50 46.63 -0.25
C LYS A 24 -59.62 45.94 -1.04
N MET A 25 -60.26 44.92 -0.47
CA MET A 25 -61.37 44.21 -1.11
C MET A 25 -62.60 45.10 -1.34
N GLN A 26 -62.94 45.95 -0.36
CA GLN A 26 -64.04 46.91 -0.47
C GLN A 26 -63.78 47.95 -1.58
N HIS A 27 -62.56 48.49 -1.66
CA HIS A 27 -62.20 49.45 -2.69
C HIS A 27 -62.37 48.88 -4.10
N VAL A 28 -61.92 47.64 -4.33
CA VAL A 28 -62.10 46.94 -5.62
C VAL A 28 -63.57 46.67 -5.90
N TYR A 29 -64.37 46.30 -4.89
CA TYR A 29 -65.81 46.11 -5.08
C TYR A 29 -66.53 47.41 -5.47
N GLU A 30 -66.17 48.54 -4.85
CA GLU A 30 -66.76 49.86 -5.17
C GLU A 30 -66.33 50.39 -6.55
N THR A 31 -65.14 50.03 -7.03
CA THR A 31 -64.59 50.50 -8.33
C THR A 31 -64.95 49.58 -9.49
N GLU A 32 -64.82 48.27 -9.30
CA GLU A 32 -64.98 47.27 -10.37
C GLU A 32 -66.32 46.52 -10.30
N GLY A 33 -67.07 46.60 -9.19
CA GLY A 33 -68.39 45.97 -9.05
C GLY A 33 -68.38 44.47 -8.73
N TYR A 34 -67.23 43.92 -8.33
CA TYR A 34 -67.08 42.53 -7.86
C TYR A 34 -66.11 42.40 -6.68
N LEU A 35 -66.26 41.36 -5.86
CA LEU A 35 -65.41 41.14 -4.67
C LEU A 35 -64.23 40.20 -4.99
N PRO A 36 -62.97 40.66 -5.04
CA PRO A 36 -61.80 39.81 -5.29
C PRO A 36 -61.38 39.01 -4.04
N THR A 37 -60.55 37.99 -4.23
CA THR A 37 -59.93 37.21 -3.14
C THR A 37 -58.43 37.46 -3.06
N TYR A 38 -57.95 37.71 -1.84
CA TYR A 38 -56.56 38.02 -1.55
C TYR A 38 -56.02 37.08 -0.48
N THR A 39 -54.76 36.68 -0.61
CA THR A 39 -54.07 35.94 0.44
C THR A 39 -52.72 36.57 0.73
N HIS A 40 -52.11 36.17 1.84
CA HIS A 40 -50.76 36.60 2.16
C HIS A 40 -49.79 36.00 1.14
N ALA A 41 -48.89 36.83 0.62
CA ALA A 41 -47.91 36.44 -0.40
C ALA A 41 -46.82 35.47 0.06
N LYS A 42 -46.95 34.78 1.22
CA LYS A 42 -45.90 33.88 1.73
C LYS A 42 -45.56 32.84 0.65
N HIS A 43 -44.34 32.95 0.15
CA HIS A 43 -43.86 32.52 -1.17
C HIS A 43 -44.01 31.02 -1.50
N ILE A 44 -44.31 30.16 -0.52
CA ILE A 44 -44.31 28.69 -0.67
C ILE A 44 -45.55 28.20 -1.46
N ASN A 45 -46.73 28.77 -1.21
CA ASN A 45 -47.97 28.30 -1.86
C ASN A 45 -47.99 28.59 -3.38
N HIS A 46 -47.32 29.65 -3.84
CA HIS A 46 -47.21 29.96 -5.28
C HIS A 46 -46.40 28.89 -6.02
N LEU A 47 -45.16 28.65 -5.58
CA LEU A 47 -44.26 27.74 -6.29
C LEU A 47 -44.75 26.29 -6.22
N ARG A 48 -45.38 25.90 -5.12
CA ARG A 48 -46.04 24.60 -4.99
C ARG A 48 -47.18 24.46 -5.99
N ALA A 49 -48.09 25.43 -6.09
CA ALA A 49 -49.16 25.41 -7.08
C ALA A 49 -48.63 25.40 -8.52
N VAL A 50 -47.55 26.12 -8.82
CA VAL A 50 -46.85 26.07 -10.12
C VAL A 50 -46.32 24.67 -10.40
N TRP A 51 -45.74 24.00 -9.41
CA TRP A 51 -45.26 22.63 -9.56
C TRP A 51 -46.40 21.64 -9.84
N TYR A 52 -47.47 21.64 -9.05
CA TYR A 52 -48.64 20.78 -9.27
C TYR A 52 -49.25 21.02 -10.65
N SER A 53 -49.42 22.29 -11.02
CA SER A 53 -49.85 22.72 -12.35
C SER A 53 -49.00 22.11 -13.47
N ARG A 54 -47.67 22.11 -13.34
CA ARG A 54 -46.74 21.49 -14.30
C ARG A 54 -46.86 19.96 -14.34
N GLN A 55 -46.97 19.29 -13.20
CA GLN A 55 -47.06 17.82 -13.17
C GLN A 55 -48.37 17.31 -13.74
N ILE A 56 -49.49 17.93 -13.36
CA ILE A 56 -50.80 17.60 -13.94
C ILE A 56 -50.77 17.89 -15.45
N LYS A 57 -50.12 18.97 -15.89
CA LYS A 57 -49.91 19.25 -17.31
C LYS A 57 -49.14 18.13 -18.04
N LYS A 58 -48.06 17.65 -17.43
CA LYS A 58 -47.15 16.64 -18.00
C LYS A 58 -47.73 15.22 -17.98
N HIS A 59 -48.48 14.87 -16.94
CA HIS A 59 -48.88 13.48 -16.66
C HIS A 59 -50.40 13.22 -16.66
N GLY A 60 -51.26 14.26 -16.62
CA GLY A 60 -52.71 14.13 -16.40
C GLY A 60 -53.63 14.98 -17.29
N THR A 61 -53.11 15.73 -18.28
CA THR A 61 -53.91 16.65 -19.12
C THR A 61 -55.09 16.00 -19.84
N GLY A 62 -54.92 14.77 -20.30
CA GLY A 62 -55.98 14.03 -20.97
C GLY A 62 -57.09 13.58 -20.03
N THR A 63 -56.80 13.33 -18.75
CA THR A 63 -57.76 12.73 -17.81
C THR A 63 -58.69 13.79 -17.23
N LEU A 64 -58.16 14.90 -16.70
CA LEU A 64 -59.00 15.97 -16.14
C LEU A 64 -59.94 16.58 -17.18
N SER A 65 -59.46 16.86 -18.40
CA SER A 65 -60.33 17.38 -19.46
C SER A 65 -61.42 16.38 -19.88
N ARG A 66 -61.14 15.06 -19.80
CA ARG A 66 -62.16 14.01 -20.02
C ARG A 66 -63.16 13.93 -18.88
N ILE A 67 -62.70 14.06 -17.63
CA ILE A 67 -63.57 14.11 -16.44
C ILE A 67 -64.51 15.32 -16.54
N CYS A 68 -64.01 16.52 -16.83
CA CYS A 68 -64.85 17.71 -17.03
C CYS A 68 -65.90 17.50 -18.12
N ARG A 69 -65.52 16.87 -19.25
CA ARG A 69 -66.45 16.57 -20.36
C ARG A 69 -67.51 15.54 -19.98
N LEU A 70 -67.11 14.43 -19.35
CA LEU A 70 -68.01 13.38 -18.90
C LEU A 70 -69.05 13.94 -17.92
N ILE A 71 -68.62 14.77 -16.98
CA ILE A 71 -69.54 15.29 -15.96
C ILE A 71 -70.45 16.37 -16.54
N SER A 72 -69.95 17.21 -17.44
CA SER A 72 -70.81 18.12 -18.21
C SER A 72 -71.89 17.35 -18.97
N GLN A 73 -71.57 16.22 -19.59
CA GLN A 73 -72.54 15.36 -20.27
C GLN A 73 -73.53 14.68 -19.31
N LEU A 74 -73.05 14.15 -18.18
CA LEU A 74 -73.87 13.45 -17.19
C LEU A 74 -74.88 14.38 -16.50
N LEU A 75 -74.43 15.57 -16.12
CA LEU A 75 -75.24 16.56 -15.39
C LEU A 75 -75.93 17.56 -16.31
N GLN A 76 -75.75 17.44 -17.64
CA GLN A 76 -76.24 18.35 -18.66
C GLN A 76 -75.87 19.83 -18.37
N LEU A 77 -74.64 20.04 -17.89
CA LEU A 77 -74.17 21.37 -17.50
C LEU A 77 -73.36 22.01 -18.63
N PRO A 78 -73.61 23.29 -18.96
CA PRO A 78 -72.91 23.99 -20.02
C PRO A 78 -71.46 24.36 -19.67
N TYR A 79 -71.08 24.34 -18.38
CA TYR A 79 -69.74 24.70 -17.92
C TYR A 79 -69.26 23.82 -16.76
N VAL A 80 -68.10 23.19 -16.92
CA VAL A 80 -67.36 22.49 -15.86
C VAL A 80 -65.88 22.84 -15.98
N SER A 81 -65.24 23.25 -14.88
CA SER A 81 -63.84 23.66 -14.87
C SER A 81 -63.13 23.26 -13.59
N VAL A 82 -61.86 22.86 -13.74
CA VAL A 82 -60.93 22.66 -12.63
C VAL A 82 -59.83 23.69 -12.76
N LYS A 83 -59.58 24.46 -11.70
CA LYS A 83 -58.60 25.56 -11.71
C LYS A 83 -57.60 25.42 -10.57
N ILE A 84 -56.31 25.37 -10.90
CA ILE A 84 -55.22 25.50 -9.92
C ILE A 84 -54.91 26.97 -9.77
N MET A 85 -54.93 27.47 -8.53
CA MET A 85 -54.82 28.89 -8.25
C MET A 85 -53.70 29.16 -7.25
N ALA A 86 -52.98 30.25 -7.45
CA ALA A 86 -51.93 30.69 -6.52
C ALA A 86 -51.90 32.22 -6.44
N PRO A 87 -51.47 32.82 -5.31
CA PRO A 87 -51.28 34.27 -5.22
C PRO A 87 -50.34 34.79 -6.30
N GLN A 88 -50.58 35.97 -6.87
CA GLN A 88 -49.67 36.55 -7.86
C GLN A 88 -48.26 36.81 -7.26
N SER A 89 -47.23 36.40 -8.00
CA SER A 89 -45.84 36.77 -7.72
C SER A 89 -45.63 38.24 -8.14
N LYS A 90 -45.87 39.20 -7.24
CA LYS A 90 -45.46 40.60 -7.41
C LYS A 90 -44.57 41.04 -6.24
N SER A 91 -43.81 42.11 -6.47
CA SER A 91 -42.69 42.60 -5.67
C SER A 91 -42.88 42.54 -4.15
N LEU A 92 -41.77 42.29 -3.44
CA LEU A 92 -41.60 42.18 -1.98
C LEU A 92 -42.27 43.26 -1.09
N ASP A 93 -42.82 44.33 -1.68
CA ASP A 93 -43.43 45.48 -0.98
C ASP A 93 -44.95 45.34 -0.73
N GLU A 94 -45.63 44.33 -1.29
CA GLU A 94 -47.06 44.10 -1.01
C GLU A 94 -47.32 42.77 -0.28
N ASP A 95 -47.66 42.83 1.03
CA ASP A 95 -48.00 41.65 1.85
C ASP A 95 -49.22 40.85 1.36
N LEU A 96 -50.08 41.49 0.55
CA LEU A 96 -51.36 40.94 0.08
C LEU A 96 -51.39 40.86 -1.44
N SER A 97 -51.54 39.65 -1.97
CA SER A 97 -51.60 39.39 -3.41
C SER A 97 -52.92 38.73 -3.82
N PRO A 98 -53.53 39.12 -4.95
CA PRO A 98 -54.71 38.45 -5.47
C PRO A 98 -54.37 37.06 -5.99
N TYR A 99 -55.32 36.12 -5.92
CA TYR A 99 -55.14 34.82 -6.57
C TYR A 99 -55.17 34.93 -8.10
N GLN A 100 -54.34 34.14 -8.75
CA GLN A 100 -54.26 33.97 -10.19
C GLN A 100 -54.41 32.49 -10.55
N VAL A 101 -55.07 32.21 -11.68
CA VAL A 101 -55.15 30.86 -12.23
C VAL A 101 -53.80 30.48 -12.86
N MET A 102 -53.18 29.42 -12.36
CA MET A 102 -51.93 28.85 -12.90
C MET A 102 -52.20 27.91 -14.07
N SER A 103 -53.27 27.13 -13.95
CA SER A 103 -53.76 26.22 -14.98
C SER A 103 -55.25 26.00 -14.81
N GLU A 104 -55.94 25.83 -15.93
CA GLU A 104 -57.34 25.45 -15.95
C GLU A 104 -57.61 24.33 -16.96
N TRP A 105 -58.55 23.45 -16.61
CA TRP A 105 -59.09 22.42 -17.48
C TRP A 105 -60.60 22.61 -17.56
N THR A 106 -61.04 23.23 -18.65
CA THR A 106 -62.43 23.64 -18.83
C THR A 106 -63.08 22.84 -19.95
N HIS A 107 -64.32 22.43 -19.74
CA HIS A 107 -65.23 22.00 -20.79
C HIS A 107 -66.44 22.94 -20.83
N ALA A 108 -66.71 23.50 -22.00
CA ALA A 108 -67.86 24.36 -22.27
C ALA A 108 -68.59 23.84 -23.52
N SER A 109 -69.92 23.74 -23.47
CA SER A 109 -70.75 23.36 -24.63
C SER A 109 -70.85 24.52 -25.64
N GLU A 110 -71.10 24.22 -26.93
CA GLU A 110 -70.99 25.13 -28.09
C GLU A 110 -71.79 26.46 -28.02
N ASP A 111 -72.71 26.64 -27.06
CA ASP A 111 -73.47 27.88 -26.82
C ASP A 111 -72.70 29.00 -26.07
N GLY A 112 -71.45 29.24 -26.48
CA GLY A 112 -70.78 30.53 -26.36
C GLY A 112 -70.42 31.00 -24.93
N ILE A 113 -69.86 30.13 -24.09
CA ILE A 113 -69.04 30.54 -22.93
C ILE A 113 -67.58 30.34 -23.34
N GLN A 114 -66.86 31.43 -23.64
CA GLN A 114 -65.44 31.31 -24.04
C GLN A 114 -64.51 31.29 -22.81
N PRO A 115 -63.43 30.48 -22.83
CA PRO A 115 -62.42 30.46 -21.76
C PRO A 115 -61.69 31.79 -21.59
N ASP A 116 -61.58 32.65 -22.62
CA ASP A 116 -60.94 33.97 -22.53
C ASP A 116 -61.85 35.08 -21.96
N GLU A 117 -63.17 34.87 -21.89
CA GLU A 117 -64.11 35.77 -21.19
C GLU A 117 -63.99 35.68 -19.65
N THR A 118 -63.01 34.90 -19.14
CA THR A 118 -62.90 34.48 -17.73
C THR A 118 -61.91 35.30 -16.89
N GLY A 119 -61.46 36.48 -17.31
CA GLY A 119 -60.64 37.36 -16.46
C GLY A 119 -61.25 37.63 -15.08
N LEU A 120 -62.60 37.68 -14.99
CA LEU A 120 -63.39 37.83 -13.78
C LEU A 120 -63.59 36.55 -12.96
N CYS A 121 -63.38 35.38 -13.55
CA CYS A 121 -63.51 34.08 -12.89
C CYS A 121 -62.52 33.94 -11.74
N GLN A 122 -61.43 34.69 -11.76
CA GLN A 122 -60.44 34.70 -10.67
C GLN A 122 -61.02 35.18 -9.34
N SER A 123 -62.16 35.90 -9.32
CA SER A 123 -62.83 36.33 -8.09
C SER A 123 -64.00 35.44 -7.69
N ILE A 124 -64.79 34.96 -8.66
CA ILE A 124 -65.98 34.12 -8.39
C ILE A 124 -65.59 32.78 -7.78
N TRP A 125 -64.64 32.09 -8.40
CA TRP A 125 -64.26 30.73 -8.02
C TRP A 125 -63.36 30.69 -6.80
N SER A 126 -62.49 31.68 -6.67
CA SER A 126 -61.49 31.75 -5.60
C SER A 126 -62.09 31.97 -4.21
N HIS A 127 -63.33 32.47 -4.09
CA HIS A 127 -64.03 32.52 -2.80
C HIS A 127 -64.16 31.14 -2.16
N ALA A 128 -64.16 30.08 -2.98
CA ALA A 128 -64.16 28.72 -2.50
C ALA A 128 -62.84 28.33 -1.80
N LEU A 129 -61.72 29.02 -2.05
CA LEU A 129 -60.43 28.75 -1.40
C LEU A 129 -60.47 29.05 0.11
N TYR A 130 -61.39 29.90 0.58
CA TYR A 130 -61.58 30.15 2.02
C TYR A 130 -62.50 29.14 2.70
N LEU A 131 -63.15 28.25 1.93
CA LEU A 131 -64.04 27.26 2.51
C LEU A 131 -63.23 26.16 3.21
N PRO A 132 -63.69 25.67 4.36
CA PRO A 132 -63.11 24.50 5.01
C PRO A 132 -63.44 23.22 4.22
N LEU A 133 -62.83 22.11 4.65
CA LEU A 133 -62.96 20.80 4.01
C LEU A 133 -64.45 20.41 3.80
N ASN A 134 -64.76 19.90 2.61
CA ASN A 134 -66.07 19.38 2.21
C ASN A 134 -67.23 20.38 2.22
N GLN A 135 -66.94 21.69 2.18
CA GLN A 135 -67.96 22.69 1.92
C GLN A 135 -68.03 23.06 0.43
N VAL A 136 -69.22 23.50 0.03
CA VAL A 136 -69.53 23.95 -1.33
C VAL A 136 -70.05 25.38 -1.28
N LEU A 137 -69.46 26.24 -2.08
CA LEU A 137 -70.00 27.56 -2.37
C LEU A 137 -70.98 27.41 -3.54
N ALA A 138 -72.27 27.32 -3.23
CA ALA A 138 -73.33 27.32 -4.23
C ALA A 138 -74.00 28.70 -4.29
N VAL A 139 -74.02 29.30 -5.47
CA VAL A 139 -74.72 30.58 -5.72
C VAL A 139 -75.88 30.30 -6.65
N PRO A 140 -77.12 30.38 -6.14
CA PRO A 140 -78.33 30.02 -6.89
C PRO A 140 -78.56 30.93 -8.09
N ASP A 141 -78.22 32.22 -7.95
CA ASP A 141 -78.28 33.22 -9.01
C ASP A 141 -77.19 34.29 -8.86
N ALA A 142 -76.25 34.33 -9.80
CA ALA A 142 -75.13 35.25 -9.83
C ALA A 142 -75.55 36.72 -10.01
N GLN A 143 -76.70 36.98 -10.64
CA GLN A 143 -77.20 38.34 -10.84
C GLN A 143 -77.83 38.95 -9.58
N GLU A 144 -78.26 38.11 -8.64
CA GLU A 144 -78.89 38.50 -7.38
C GLU A 144 -77.89 38.48 -6.20
N ASP A 145 -76.71 37.86 -6.37
CA ASP A 145 -75.68 37.81 -5.33
C ASP A 145 -74.88 39.12 -5.27
N TRP A 146 -74.97 39.80 -4.13
CA TRP A 146 -74.31 41.09 -3.89
C TRP A 146 -72.80 41.09 -4.18
N ARG A 147 -72.10 39.96 -4.11
CA ARG A 147 -70.66 39.90 -4.41
C ARG A 147 -70.34 40.13 -5.88
N PHE A 148 -71.33 39.97 -6.76
CA PHE A 148 -71.14 39.91 -8.23
C PHE A 148 -72.21 40.71 -9.01
N SER A 149 -73.31 41.13 -8.38
CA SER A 149 -74.47 41.75 -9.02
C SER A 149 -74.21 43.11 -9.67
N HIS A 150 -73.14 43.82 -9.26
CA HIS A 150 -72.83 45.19 -9.70
C HIS A 150 -71.84 45.27 -10.87
N HIS A 151 -71.43 44.13 -11.43
CA HIS A 151 -70.41 44.10 -12.48
C HIS A 151 -70.92 44.54 -13.86
N THR A 152 -70.11 45.31 -14.60
CA THR A 152 -70.47 45.89 -15.91
C THR A 152 -70.38 44.90 -17.08
N SER A 153 -69.61 43.83 -16.94
CA SER A 153 -69.51 42.72 -17.91
C SER A 153 -70.38 41.56 -17.45
N ARG A 154 -71.60 41.45 -18.00
CA ARG A 154 -72.58 40.42 -17.61
C ARG A 154 -72.31 39.10 -18.34
N HIS A 155 -71.85 38.08 -17.62
CA HIS A 155 -71.68 36.72 -18.13
C HIS A 155 -73.04 36.00 -18.30
N LYS A 156 -73.08 35.02 -19.20
CA LYS A 156 -74.25 34.15 -19.44
C LYS A 156 -74.53 33.16 -18.28
N LEU A 157 -73.58 32.98 -17.37
CA LEU A 157 -73.69 32.08 -16.22
C LEU A 157 -74.60 32.68 -15.13
N ARG A 158 -75.71 31.99 -14.84
CA ARG A 158 -76.67 32.37 -13.78
C ARG A 158 -76.45 31.55 -12.52
N PHE A 159 -76.17 30.25 -12.61
CA PHE A 159 -75.87 29.41 -11.45
C PHE A 159 -74.40 29.00 -11.44
N PHE A 160 -73.81 28.91 -10.25
CA PHE A 160 -72.51 28.27 -10.08
C PHE A 160 -72.33 27.59 -8.72
N ALA A 161 -71.58 26.49 -8.72
CA ALA A 161 -71.16 25.79 -7.52
C ALA A 161 -69.66 25.52 -7.56
N CYS A 162 -69.00 25.66 -6.40
CA CYS A 162 -67.55 25.57 -6.29
C CYS A 162 -67.15 24.86 -5.00
N THR A 163 -66.09 24.07 -5.03
CA THR A 163 -65.49 23.51 -3.82
C THR A 163 -63.96 23.53 -3.91
N PRO A 164 -63.25 23.83 -2.81
CA PRO A 164 -61.79 23.83 -2.82
C PRO A 164 -61.22 22.41 -2.96
N ILE A 165 -60.12 22.33 -3.71
CA ILE A 165 -59.25 21.16 -3.83
C ILE A 165 -58.08 21.38 -2.89
N PHE A 166 -57.89 20.43 -1.99
CA PHE A 166 -56.77 20.44 -1.04
C PHE A 166 -55.70 19.48 -1.50
N ASP A 167 -54.47 19.76 -1.11
CA ASP A 167 -53.37 18.82 -1.22
C ASP A 167 -53.25 17.93 0.02
N THR A 168 -52.20 17.10 0.05
CA THR A 168 -51.86 16.20 1.16
C THR A 168 -51.55 16.92 2.48
N HIS A 169 -51.31 18.23 2.45
CA HIS A 169 -51.04 19.06 3.63
C HIS A 169 -52.28 19.82 4.11
N ASN A 170 -53.48 19.52 3.57
CA ASN A 170 -54.74 20.22 3.82
C ASN A 170 -54.72 21.71 3.44
N GLU A 171 -53.85 22.10 2.51
CA GLU A 171 -53.77 23.46 2.00
C GLU A 171 -54.52 23.56 0.66
N ALA A 172 -55.24 24.67 0.44
CA ALA A 172 -56.04 24.85 -0.76
C ALA A 172 -55.15 25.08 -1.99
N LEU A 173 -55.14 24.11 -2.91
CA LEU A 173 -54.35 24.11 -4.15
C LEU A 173 -55.11 24.76 -5.33
N GLY A 174 -56.43 24.68 -5.30
CA GLY A 174 -57.28 25.10 -6.40
C GLY A 174 -58.76 24.90 -6.10
N VAL A 175 -59.58 25.01 -7.14
CA VAL A 175 -61.04 24.96 -7.04
C VAL A 175 -61.62 24.11 -8.16
N CYS A 176 -62.63 23.33 -7.80
CA CYS A 176 -63.47 22.58 -8.70
C CYS A 176 -64.79 23.34 -8.88
N CYS A 177 -65.20 23.56 -10.12
CA CYS A 177 -66.25 24.51 -10.47
C CYS A 177 -67.23 23.92 -11.48
N MET A 178 -68.52 24.21 -11.30
CA MET A 178 -69.55 23.98 -12.30
C MET A 178 -70.45 25.20 -12.44
N GLY A 179 -71.06 25.36 -13.62
CA GLY A 179 -71.93 26.49 -13.88
C GLY A 179 -73.03 26.20 -14.90
N ASP A 180 -74.12 26.94 -14.79
CA ASP A 180 -75.31 26.83 -15.64
C ASP A 180 -75.80 28.23 -16.08
N ILE A 181 -76.43 28.30 -17.25
CA ILE A 181 -77.00 29.53 -17.83
C ILE A 181 -78.35 29.84 -17.17
N LYS A 182 -78.97 28.87 -16.49
CA LYS A 182 -80.22 29.05 -15.73
C LYS A 182 -79.95 29.07 -14.22
N PRO A 183 -80.70 29.87 -13.44
CA PRO A 183 -80.61 29.82 -11.98
C PRO A 183 -81.14 28.48 -11.45
N ARG A 184 -80.63 28.04 -10.29
CA ARG A 184 -81.07 26.81 -9.61
C ARG A 184 -81.54 27.12 -8.19
N HIS A 185 -82.63 26.50 -7.76
CA HIS A 185 -83.23 26.71 -6.44
C HIS A 185 -83.73 25.38 -5.84
N GLY A 186 -83.85 25.33 -4.50
CA GLY A 186 -84.42 24.16 -3.81
C GLY A 186 -83.58 22.89 -3.98
N SER A 187 -84.23 21.77 -4.29
CA SER A 187 -83.61 20.44 -4.44
C SER A 187 -82.52 20.40 -5.52
N ASP A 188 -82.69 21.13 -6.62
CA ASP A 188 -81.72 21.17 -7.72
C ASP A 188 -80.37 21.79 -7.31
N LEU A 189 -80.37 22.60 -6.25
CA LEU A 189 -79.17 23.19 -5.65
C LEU A 189 -78.43 22.17 -4.78
N GLU A 190 -79.17 21.37 -4.01
CA GLU A 190 -78.61 20.31 -3.15
C GLU A 190 -78.00 19.19 -4.00
N ASP A 191 -78.69 18.76 -5.06
CA ASP A 191 -78.20 17.75 -6.00
C ASP A 191 -76.91 18.21 -6.71
N ALA A 192 -76.83 19.49 -7.08
CA ALA A 192 -75.62 20.08 -7.64
C ALA A 192 -74.48 20.12 -6.59
N ALA A 193 -74.77 20.41 -5.33
CA ALA A 193 -73.78 20.41 -4.27
C ALA A 193 -73.22 18.99 -3.98
N TYR A 194 -74.06 17.95 -3.99
CA TYR A 194 -73.57 16.56 -3.87
C TYR A 194 -72.72 16.16 -5.08
N SER A 195 -73.18 16.50 -6.29
CA SER A 195 -72.48 16.17 -7.53
C SER A 195 -71.08 16.80 -7.61
N ILE A 196 -70.87 18.01 -7.07
CA ILE A 196 -69.54 18.63 -7.05
C ILE A 196 -68.58 17.97 -6.06
N LEU A 197 -69.10 17.46 -4.94
CA LEU A 197 -68.28 16.78 -3.95
C LEU A 197 -67.79 15.44 -4.49
N ASP A 198 -68.65 14.71 -5.21
CA ASP A 198 -68.25 13.48 -5.91
C ASP A 198 -67.22 13.77 -7.01
N MET A 199 -67.44 14.83 -7.80
CA MET A 199 -66.48 15.31 -8.80
C MET A 199 -65.13 15.65 -8.16
N LYS A 200 -65.14 16.39 -7.04
CA LYS A 200 -63.94 16.79 -6.30
C LYS A 200 -63.14 15.55 -5.89
N GLN A 201 -63.79 14.51 -5.37
CA GLN A 201 -63.07 13.31 -4.95
C GLN A 201 -62.39 12.60 -6.13
N MET A 202 -63.03 12.53 -7.29
CA MET A 202 -62.41 12.00 -8.51
C MET A 202 -61.19 12.82 -8.95
N ILE A 203 -61.29 14.14 -8.89
CA ILE A 203 -60.18 15.05 -9.26
C ILE A 203 -59.02 14.92 -8.29
N ILE A 204 -59.28 14.88 -6.97
CA ILE A 204 -58.24 14.69 -5.95
C ILE A 204 -57.49 13.38 -6.20
N ASN A 205 -58.21 12.28 -6.45
CA ASN A 205 -57.58 10.99 -6.74
C ASN A 205 -56.68 11.04 -8.01
N ASP A 206 -57.07 11.77 -9.05
CA ASP A 206 -56.27 11.94 -10.27
C ASP A 206 -55.03 12.83 -10.04
N ILE A 207 -55.17 13.89 -9.24
CA ILE A 207 -54.06 14.72 -8.81
C ILE A 207 -53.07 13.90 -7.97
N ASP A 208 -53.55 13.14 -6.99
CA ASP A 208 -52.73 12.25 -6.16
C ASP A 208 -52.03 11.19 -7.02
N LEU A 209 -52.70 10.61 -8.02
CA LEU A 209 -52.09 9.68 -8.95
C LEU A 209 -50.96 10.35 -9.76
N ALA A 210 -51.16 11.57 -10.24
CA ALA A 210 -50.15 12.33 -10.98
C ALA A 210 -48.93 12.65 -10.09
N VAL A 211 -49.16 13.04 -8.83
CA VAL A 211 -48.09 13.30 -7.85
C VAL A 211 -47.33 12.03 -7.52
N ASN A 212 -48.02 10.94 -7.19
CA ASN A 212 -47.40 9.64 -6.92
C ASN A 212 -46.57 9.15 -8.11
N ARG A 213 -47.07 9.32 -9.34
CA ARG A 213 -46.32 8.98 -10.55
C ARG A 213 -45.06 9.84 -10.71
N ALA A 214 -45.14 11.13 -10.43
CA ALA A 214 -43.98 12.02 -10.44
C ALA A 214 -42.95 11.60 -9.37
N GLN A 215 -43.38 11.23 -8.17
CA GLN A 215 -42.51 10.73 -7.09
C GLN A 215 -41.82 9.41 -7.47
N VAL A 216 -42.53 8.47 -8.11
CA VAL A 216 -41.94 7.20 -8.58
C VAL A 216 -40.88 7.44 -9.65
N LEU A 217 -41.21 8.20 -10.70
CA LEU A 217 -40.25 8.56 -11.75
C LEU A 217 -39.01 9.23 -11.15
N ARG A 218 -39.24 10.08 -10.14
CA ARG A 218 -38.16 10.78 -9.47
C ARG A 218 -37.26 9.85 -8.67
N ARG A 219 -37.83 8.86 -7.99
CA ARG A 219 -37.06 7.82 -7.29
C ARG A 219 -36.23 6.99 -8.27
N ASP A 220 -36.74 6.71 -9.46
CA ASP A 220 -36.01 6.00 -10.50
C ASP A 220 -34.86 6.85 -11.08
N GLU A 221 -35.06 8.16 -11.26
CA GLU A 221 -33.99 9.09 -11.65
C GLU A 221 -32.86 9.16 -10.61
N LEU A 222 -33.20 9.21 -9.31
CA LEU A 222 -32.20 9.16 -8.25
C LEU A 222 -31.38 7.88 -8.31
N LYS A 223 -32.04 6.71 -8.36
CA LYS A 223 -31.39 5.41 -8.45
C LYS A 223 -30.47 5.32 -9.68
N GLY A 224 -30.96 5.76 -10.84
CA GLY A 224 -30.16 5.76 -12.07
C GLY A 224 -28.91 6.63 -11.97
N CYS A 225 -29.01 7.78 -11.28
CA CYS A 225 -27.84 8.63 -11.01
C CYS A 225 -26.85 7.95 -10.06
N THR A 226 -27.33 7.34 -8.97
CA THR A 226 -26.49 6.57 -8.04
C THR A 226 -25.76 5.43 -8.75
N GLU A 227 -26.47 4.66 -9.60
CA GLU A 227 -25.87 3.58 -10.40
C GLU A 227 -24.86 4.09 -11.42
N SER A 228 -25.14 5.23 -12.08
CA SER A 228 -24.22 5.85 -13.03
C SER A 228 -22.93 6.29 -12.33
N LEU A 229 -23.03 6.95 -11.17
CA LEU A 229 -21.87 7.36 -10.38
C LEU A 229 -21.08 6.16 -9.88
N LEU A 230 -21.76 5.13 -9.38
CA LEU A 230 -21.12 3.89 -8.95
C LEU A 230 -20.33 3.26 -10.09
N ARG A 231 -20.86 3.26 -11.32
CA ARG A 231 -20.13 2.78 -12.50
C ARG A 231 -18.93 3.66 -12.82
N THR A 232 -19.06 4.98 -12.79
CA THR A 232 -17.94 5.91 -13.01
C THR A 232 -16.81 5.64 -12.01
N PHE A 233 -17.13 5.56 -10.72
CA PHE A 233 -16.15 5.27 -9.66
C PHE A 233 -15.61 3.83 -9.72
N SER A 234 -16.36 2.87 -10.28
CA SER A 234 -15.92 1.48 -10.42
C SER A 234 -15.07 1.24 -11.68
N MET A 235 -15.31 1.94 -12.80
CA MET A 235 -14.60 1.69 -14.06
C MET A 235 -13.13 2.10 -14.02
N GLU A 236 -12.72 2.95 -13.09
CA GLU A 236 -11.30 3.21 -12.82
C GLU A 236 -10.55 2.01 -12.23
N THR A 237 -11.24 0.95 -11.80
CA THR A 237 -10.59 -0.30 -11.35
C THR A 237 -10.24 -1.27 -12.48
N VAL A 238 -10.66 -1.01 -13.73
CA VAL A 238 -10.26 -1.80 -14.90
C VAL A 238 -9.47 -0.91 -15.84
N ALA A 239 -8.15 -1.01 -15.75
CA ALA A 239 -7.20 -0.32 -16.62
C ALA A 239 -7.49 -0.57 -18.11
N ASP A 240 -8.14 0.38 -18.76
CA ASP A 240 -8.15 0.55 -20.21
C ASP A 240 -7.07 1.60 -20.56
N PRO A 241 -5.95 1.23 -21.21
CA PRO A 241 -4.81 2.13 -21.45
C PRO A 241 -5.09 3.29 -22.43
N HIS A 242 -6.35 3.49 -22.83
CA HIS A 242 -6.77 4.52 -23.77
C HIS A 242 -7.75 5.56 -23.19
N VAL A 243 -8.12 5.45 -21.92
CA VAL A 243 -8.88 6.50 -21.22
C VAL A 243 -8.02 7.05 -20.07
N ASN A 244 -7.05 7.90 -20.41
CA ASN A 244 -6.42 8.78 -19.44
C ASN A 244 -7.43 9.86 -19.02
N MET A 245 -8.38 9.51 -18.16
CA MET A 245 -8.81 10.44 -17.13
C MET A 245 -7.88 10.17 -15.93
N GLU A 246 -6.69 10.77 -15.96
CA GLU A 246 -5.99 11.01 -14.71
C GLU A 246 -6.89 11.98 -13.93
N LEU A 247 -7.68 11.48 -12.97
CA LEU A 247 -8.32 12.34 -11.99
C LEU A 247 -7.17 13.10 -11.29
N GLU A 248 -7.05 14.38 -11.59
CA GLU A 248 -6.07 15.27 -10.96
C GLU A 248 -6.60 15.59 -9.53
N GLY A 249 -6.47 14.62 -8.63
CA GLY A 249 -6.73 14.77 -7.20
C GLY A 249 -8.18 14.59 -6.74
N CYS A 250 -8.32 14.34 -5.43
CA CYS A 250 -9.59 14.05 -4.77
C CYS A 250 -10.65 15.16 -4.94
N ASP A 251 -10.23 16.41 -5.19
CA ASP A 251 -11.11 17.57 -5.39
C ASP A 251 -12.07 17.36 -6.58
N GLN A 252 -11.60 16.70 -7.64
CA GLN A 252 -12.40 16.46 -8.84
C GLN A 252 -13.57 15.49 -8.56
N ILE A 253 -13.38 14.54 -7.64
CA ILE A 253 -14.40 13.59 -7.19
C ILE A 253 -15.52 14.34 -6.47
N TYR A 254 -15.18 15.24 -5.55
CA TYR A 254 -16.16 16.04 -4.80
C TYR A 254 -16.97 16.97 -5.72
N HIS A 255 -16.33 17.60 -6.71
CA HIS A 255 -17.05 18.44 -7.69
C HIS A 255 -17.96 17.62 -8.61
N LEU A 256 -17.52 16.44 -9.08
CA LEU A 256 -18.33 15.54 -9.90
C LEU A 256 -19.58 15.07 -9.13
N ALA A 257 -19.39 14.73 -7.87
CA ALA A 257 -20.46 14.39 -6.95
C ALA A 257 -21.44 15.55 -6.70
N ALA A 258 -20.95 16.77 -6.45
CA ALA A 258 -21.79 17.94 -6.22
C ALA A 258 -22.69 18.24 -7.43
N ASN A 259 -22.12 18.15 -8.66
CA ASN A 259 -22.87 18.33 -9.90
C ASN A 259 -23.92 17.24 -10.14
N ALA A 260 -23.60 15.99 -9.79
CA ALA A 260 -24.52 14.88 -9.89
C ALA A 260 -25.68 15.00 -8.88
N LEU A 261 -25.41 15.44 -7.65
CA LEU A 261 -26.44 15.75 -6.65
C LEU A 261 -27.33 16.92 -7.09
N GLN A 262 -26.75 18.01 -7.61
CA GLN A 262 -27.51 19.15 -8.13
C GLN A 262 -28.50 18.70 -9.22
N SER A 263 -28.00 17.95 -10.21
CA SER A 263 -28.79 17.47 -11.34
C SER A 263 -29.86 16.46 -10.93
N SER A 264 -29.50 15.48 -10.09
CA SER A 264 -30.42 14.43 -9.65
C SER A 264 -31.46 14.91 -8.64
N MET A 265 -31.18 15.94 -7.85
CA MET A 265 -32.12 16.49 -6.87
C MET A 265 -32.93 17.68 -7.39
N HIS A 266 -32.57 18.27 -8.55
CA HIS A 266 -33.19 19.51 -9.08
C HIS A 266 -33.19 20.63 -8.02
N VAL A 267 -32.10 20.70 -7.26
CA VAL A 267 -31.82 21.80 -6.34
C VAL A 267 -31.06 22.89 -7.09
N SER A 268 -31.00 24.09 -6.54
CA SER A 268 -30.25 25.17 -7.19
C SER A 268 -28.76 24.84 -7.17
N ASP A 269 -28.22 24.51 -5.99
CA ASP A 269 -26.81 24.19 -5.83
C ASP A 269 -26.55 23.25 -4.64
N VAL A 270 -25.37 22.62 -4.65
CA VAL A 270 -24.87 21.71 -3.62
C VAL A 270 -23.44 22.10 -3.23
N ILE A 271 -23.17 22.08 -1.92
CA ILE A 271 -21.85 22.33 -1.34
C ILE A 271 -21.47 21.16 -0.44
N ILE A 272 -20.23 20.70 -0.54
CA ILE A 272 -19.66 19.63 0.29
C ILE A 272 -18.58 20.24 1.18
N LEU A 273 -18.72 20.07 2.49
CA LEU A 273 -17.83 20.61 3.52
C LEU A 273 -17.08 19.48 4.23
N ASP A 274 -15.84 19.76 4.62
CA ASP A 274 -15.00 18.85 5.40
C ASP A 274 -15.36 18.87 6.89
N LEU A 275 -15.62 17.69 7.47
CA LEU A 275 -15.82 17.51 8.91
C LEU A 275 -14.71 16.70 9.59
N SER A 276 -13.61 16.38 8.90
CA SER A 276 -12.54 15.49 9.40
C SER A 276 -11.90 15.91 10.73
N ASN A 277 -12.01 17.19 11.11
CA ASN A 277 -11.54 17.70 12.40
C ASN A 277 -12.48 17.41 13.58
N PHE A 278 -13.69 16.90 13.34
CA PHE A 278 -14.63 16.49 14.37
C PHE A 278 -14.49 14.98 14.62
N ILE A 279 -14.28 14.60 15.88
CA ILE A 279 -13.99 13.23 16.30
C ILE A 279 -15.02 12.79 17.33
N MET A 280 -15.58 11.61 17.15
CA MET A 280 -16.45 10.97 18.13
C MET A 280 -15.63 10.27 19.22
N ILE A 281 -15.93 10.56 20.49
CA ILE A 281 -15.23 10.06 21.66
C ILE A 281 -16.23 9.45 22.64
N GLN A 282 -15.87 8.31 23.24
CA GLN A 282 -16.61 7.72 24.34
C GLN A 282 -16.10 8.29 25.67
N LYS A 283 -16.98 8.91 26.45
CA LYS A 283 -16.64 9.30 27.82
C LYS A 283 -16.46 8.04 28.69
N PRO A 284 -15.44 8.01 29.58
CA PRO A 284 -15.35 6.96 30.60
C PRO A 284 -16.57 7.02 31.51
N PHE A 285 -17.09 5.84 31.89
CA PHE A 285 -18.32 5.65 32.66
C PHE A 285 -18.52 6.67 33.80
N GLU A 286 -19.56 7.51 33.68
CA GLU A 286 -20.18 8.14 34.86
C GLU A 286 -21.17 7.16 35.50
N LYS A 287 -21.38 7.29 36.82
CA LYS A 287 -22.07 6.31 37.69
C LYS A 287 -23.53 5.98 37.31
N ASP A 288 -24.09 6.59 36.28
CA ASP A 288 -25.46 6.40 35.81
C ASP A 288 -25.53 5.65 34.47
N GLY A 289 -24.87 4.49 34.34
CA GLY A 289 -25.23 3.40 33.41
C GLY A 289 -25.31 3.63 31.89
N ASN A 290 -25.23 4.86 31.38
CA ASN A 290 -25.29 5.18 29.95
C ASN A 290 -23.94 5.74 29.48
N SER A 291 -23.29 5.02 28.57
CA SER A 291 -22.14 5.53 27.82
C SER A 291 -22.60 6.62 26.86
N ASN A 292 -22.50 7.90 27.25
CA ASN A 292 -22.79 9.01 26.35
C ASN A 292 -21.60 9.22 25.41
N GLN A 293 -21.80 8.92 24.13
CA GLN A 293 -20.92 9.34 23.04
C GLN A 293 -20.98 10.87 22.91
N GLN A 294 -19.85 11.50 22.60
CA GLN A 294 -19.78 12.94 22.35
C GLN A 294 -18.89 13.21 21.13
N VAL A 295 -19.34 14.09 20.24
CA VAL A 295 -18.52 14.64 19.16
C VAL A 295 -17.72 15.83 19.69
N VAL A 296 -16.41 15.81 19.47
CA VAL A 296 -15.45 16.80 19.96
C VAL A 296 -14.54 17.24 18.81
N HIS A 297 -14.17 18.51 18.76
CA HIS A 297 -13.26 19.02 17.72
C HIS A 297 -11.81 18.73 18.13
N SER A 298 -10.93 18.37 17.19
CA SER A 298 -9.51 18.05 17.44
C SER A 298 -8.79 19.11 18.28
N HIS A 299 -8.94 20.39 17.94
CA HIS A 299 -8.41 21.52 18.73
C HIS A 299 -8.91 21.61 20.19
N THR A 300 -10.07 21.06 20.51
CA THR A 300 -10.60 21.08 21.90
C THR A 300 -10.06 19.95 22.79
N MET A 301 -9.20 19.08 22.24
CA MET A 301 -8.49 18.02 22.97
C MET A 301 -7.16 18.48 23.60
N ASP A 302 -6.56 19.58 23.13
CA ASP A 302 -5.27 20.06 23.62
C ASP A 302 -5.46 21.06 24.78
N PRO A 303 -5.09 20.71 26.03
CA PRO A 303 -5.27 21.59 27.19
C PRO A 303 -4.38 22.84 27.16
N ASN A 304 -3.39 22.92 26.27
CA ASN A 304 -2.44 24.04 26.18
C ASN A 304 -2.75 25.04 25.04
N MET A 305 -3.69 24.73 24.14
CA MET A 305 -4.09 25.64 23.06
C MET A 305 -5.28 26.53 23.47
N SER A 306 -4.97 27.67 24.08
CA SER A 306 -5.92 28.77 24.30
C SER A 306 -6.01 29.68 23.07
N GLN A 307 -6.28 29.14 21.88
CA GLN A 307 -6.58 29.95 20.70
C GLN A 307 -8.10 30.06 20.51
N THR A 308 -8.60 31.29 20.44
CA THR A 308 -10.02 31.62 20.31
C THR A 308 -10.56 31.49 18.88
N HIS A 309 -9.70 31.22 17.90
CA HIS A 309 -10.05 31.22 16.48
C HIS A 309 -9.61 29.92 15.80
N ILE A 310 -10.57 29.12 15.38
CA ILE A 310 -10.39 27.87 14.65
C ILE A 310 -10.52 28.16 13.15
N ALA A 311 -9.79 27.43 12.30
CA ALA A 311 -9.86 27.62 10.85
C ALA A 311 -11.32 27.43 10.31
N PRO A 312 -11.70 28.13 9.23
CA PRO A 312 -13.00 27.93 8.59
C PRO A 312 -13.20 26.49 8.10
N LEU A 313 -14.46 26.07 7.98
CA LEU A 313 -14.81 24.81 7.34
C LEU A 313 -14.40 24.83 5.87
N SER A 314 -13.56 23.87 5.48
CA SER A 314 -13.06 23.76 4.11
C SER A 314 -14.14 23.24 3.18
N ILE A 315 -14.26 23.84 1.99
CA ILE A 315 -15.15 23.37 0.92
C ILE A 315 -14.37 22.40 0.06
N LEU A 316 -14.80 21.14 0.04
CA LEU A 316 -14.17 20.07 -0.74
C LEU A 316 -14.69 20.03 -2.18
N GLY A 317 -15.94 20.43 -2.40
CA GLY A 317 -16.53 20.54 -3.72
C GLY A 317 -17.83 21.33 -3.72
N SER A 318 -18.14 21.96 -4.85
CA SER A 318 -19.42 22.66 -5.05
C SER A 318 -19.90 22.59 -6.50
N SER A 319 -21.20 22.76 -6.71
CA SER A 319 -21.83 22.96 -8.03
C SER A 319 -21.97 24.44 -8.41
N GLU A 320 -21.55 25.36 -7.53
CA GLU A 320 -21.73 26.80 -7.72
C GLU A 320 -20.79 27.32 -8.82
N ARG A 321 -21.32 28.08 -9.79
CA ARG A 321 -20.50 28.58 -10.91
C ARG A 321 -19.67 29.83 -10.60
N GLN A 322 -20.04 30.61 -9.58
CA GLN A 322 -19.25 31.64 -8.89
C GLN A 322 -20.19 32.50 -8.03
N VAL A 323 -20.27 32.20 -6.74
CA VAL A 323 -20.90 33.07 -5.73
C VAL A 323 -19.86 33.38 -4.67
N HIS A 324 -19.36 34.62 -4.64
CA HIS A 324 -18.42 35.03 -3.61
C HIS A 324 -19.17 35.30 -2.30
N VAL A 325 -19.02 34.40 -1.33
CA VAL A 325 -19.56 34.54 0.03
C VAL A 325 -18.39 34.86 0.96
N PRO A 326 -18.15 36.14 1.31
CA PRO A 326 -16.98 36.55 2.10
C PRO A 326 -16.96 35.94 3.52
N GLU A 327 -18.12 35.54 4.02
CA GLU A 327 -18.30 34.90 5.33
C GLU A 327 -17.68 33.47 5.37
N ARG A 328 -17.31 32.87 4.23
CA ARG A 328 -16.67 31.53 4.16
C ARG A 328 -15.21 31.51 4.63
N GLU A 329 -14.52 32.64 4.55
CA GLU A 329 -13.11 32.77 4.95
C GLU A 329 -12.96 33.17 6.43
N ALA A 330 -14.07 33.43 7.12
CA ALA A 330 -14.06 33.83 8.52
C ALA A 330 -13.75 32.65 9.45
N ALA A 331 -12.90 32.87 10.45
CA ALA A 331 -12.58 31.89 11.47
C ALA A 331 -13.82 31.48 12.29
N LEU A 332 -13.82 30.24 12.78
CA LEU A 332 -14.84 29.70 13.65
C LEU A 332 -14.53 30.02 15.11
N ASP A 333 -15.54 30.55 15.82
CA ASP A 333 -15.48 30.74 17.26
C ASP A 333 -15.89 29.46 18.01
N MET A 334 -15.53 29.35 19.29
CA MET A 334 -15.91 28.19 20.11
C MET A 334 -17.43 27.99 20.26
N SER A 335 -18.24 29.05 20.14
CA SER A 335 -19.70 28.94 20.08
C SER A 335 -20.17 28.27 18.79
N ASP A 336 -19.47 28.52 17.69
CA ASP A 336 -19.81 27.96 16.37
C ASP A 336 -19.46 26.48 16.32
N VAL A 337 -18.31 26.10 16.87
CA VAL A 337 -17.90 24.70 17.00
C VAL A 337 -18.87 23.92 17.87
N ARG A 338 -19.34 24.48 18.98
CA ARG A 338 -20.38 23.85 19.82
C ARG A 338 -21.69 23.69 19.06
N ALA A 339 -22.12 24.70 18.31
CA ALA A 339 -23.34 24.61 17.51
C ALA A 339 -23.27 23.51 16.43
N ILE A 340 -22.09 23.27 15.85
CA ILE A 340 -21.87 22.15 14.92
C ILE A 340 -21.87 20.81 15.66
N GLN A 341 -21.21 20.71 16.82
CA GLN A 341 -21.23 19.50 17.66
C GLN A 341 -22.65 19.12 18.07
N ASP A 342 -23.43 20.09 18.54
CA ASP A 342 -24.83 19.89 18.94
C ASP A 342 -25.66 19.41 17.74
N PHE A 343 -25.44 19.99 16.56
CA PHE A 343 -26.10 19.55 15.32
C PHE A 343 -25.73 18.11 14.93
N LEU A 344 -24.46 17.72 15.02
CA LEU A 344 -24.01 16.36 14.70
C LEU A 344 -24.58 15.33 15.69
N MET A 345 -24.57 15.64 16.99
CA MET A 345 -25.17 14.77 18.03
C MET A 345 -26.70 14.68 17.89
N PHE A 346 -27.35 15.79 17.56
CA PHE A 346 -28.80 15.83 17.38
C PHE A 346 -29.26 15.03 16.15
N THR A 347 -28.50 15.10 15.05
CA THR A 347 -28.80 14.36 13.82
C THR A 347 -28.58 12.85 13.97
N GLU A 348 -27.67 12.42 14.85
CA GLU A 348 -27.43 11.00 15.14
C GLU A 348 -28.53 10.38 16.04
N SER A 349 -29.02 11.13 17.04
CA SER A 349 -29.86 10.58 18.11
C SER A 349 -31.35 10.44 17.77
N GLU A 350 -31.94 11.30 16.93
CA GLU A 350 -33.40 11.37 16.75
C GLU A 350 -33.95 10.87 15.40
N GLY A 351 -33.10 10.42 14.47
CA GLY A 351 -33.53 9.77 13.21
C GLY A 351 -34.22 10.66 12.16
N GLU A 352 -33.85 10.41 10.89
CA GLU A 352 -34.45 10.67 9.57
C GLU A 352 -35.28 11.94 9.23
N ASN A 353 -35.81 12.74 10.17
CA ASN A 353 -36.88 13.72 9.89
C ASN A 353 -36.58 15.20 10.21
N ARG A 354 -35.33 15.59 10.53
CA ARG A 354 -35.03 16.98 11.00
C ARG A 354 -33.91 17.74 10.28
N PHE A 355 -33.42 17.26 9.15
CA PHE A 355 -32.33 17.89 8.37
C PHE A 355 -32.66 19.28 7.77
N ARG A 356 -33.96 19.66 7.76
CA ARG A 356 -34.46 20.97 7.31
C ARG A 356 -34.79 21.94 8.46
N LEU A 357 -35.06 21.42 9.68
CA LEU A 357 -35.62 22.19 10.80
C LEU A 357 -34.57 22.86 11.69
N HIS A 358 -33.34 22.33 11.72
CA HIS A 358 -32.30 22.83 12.62
C HIS A 358 -30.95 22.91 11.91
N VAL A 359 -30.77 23.92 11.06
CA VAL A 359 -29.46 24.25 10.47
C VAL A 359 -28.80 25.33 11.35
N PRO A 360 -27.65 25.04 11.99
CA PRO A 360 -26.93 26.01 12.80
C PRO A 360 -26.64 27.32 12.06
N PRO A 361 -26.64 28.48 12.74
CA PRO A 361 -26.32 29.77 12.14
C PRO A 361 -24.95 29.80 11.45
N VAL A 362 -23.98 29.03 11.96
CA VAL A 362 -22.66 28.87 11.34
C VAL A 362 -22.73 28.21 9.95
N ILE A 363 -23.47 27.11 9.80
CA ILE A 363 -23.65 26.47 8.48
C ILE A 363 -24.43 27.40 7.54
N ARG A 364 -25.42 28.13 8.08
CA ARG A 364 -26.22 29.11 7.30
C ARG A 364 -25.38 30.26 6.73
N ARG A 365 -24.36 30.73 7.46
CA ARG A 365 -23.42 31.77 7.00
C ARG A 365 -22.53 31.32 5.83
N LEU A 366 -22.32 30.01 5.67
CA LEU A 366 -21.54 29.45 4.55
C LEU A 366 -22.33 29.40 3.24
N LEU A 367 -23.65 29.58 3.30
CA LEU A 367 -24.56 29.53 2.15
C LEU A 367 -24.92 30.95 1.67
N PRO A 368 -25.33 31.13 0.41
CA PRO A 368 -25.83 32.43 -0.06
C PRO A 368 -27.00 32.92 0.81
N ARG A 369 -27.04 34.23 1.10
CA ARG A 369 -28.10 34.84 1.95
C ARG A 369 -29.53 34.60 1.41
N GLN A 370 -29.64 34.41 0.11
CA GLN A 370 -30.89 34.16 -0.60
C GLN A 370 -31.30 32.68 -0.62
N ALA A 371 -30.47 31.76 -0.10
CA ALA A 371 -30.79 30.35 -0.09
C ALA A 371 -32.07 30.09 0.73
N GLU A 372 -33.04 29.41 0.17
CA GLU A 372 -34.24 28.91 0.83
C GLU A 372 -34.16 27.37 0.90
N ASP A 373 -34.87 26.77 1.85
CA ASP A 373 -35.01 25.32 1.96
C ASP A 373 -33.69 24.54 1.98
N VAL A 374 -32.82 24.88 2.94
CA VAL A 374 -31.53 24.21 3.13
C VAL A 374 -31.73 22.81 3.68
N PHE A 375 -31.07 21.85 3.04
CA PHE A 375 -31.01 20.46 3.45
C PHE A 375 -29.55 20.09 3.74
N ALA A 376 -29.21 20.00 5.03
CA ALA A 376 -27.84 19.72 5.49
C ALA A 376 -27.75 18.30 6.04
N VAL A 377 -26.94 17.46 5.40
CA VAL A 377 -26.84 16.02 5.70
C VAL A 377 -25.39 15.67 6.05
N PRO A 378 -25.09 15.28 7.30
CA PRO A 378 -23.78 14.77 7.67
C PRO A 378 -23.61 13.34 7.15
N VAL A 379 -22.43 13.06 6.57
CA VAL A 379 -22.00 11.75 6.11
C VAL A 379 -20.91 11.25 7.06
N TRP A 380 -21.14 10.06 7.57
CA TRP A 380 -20.29 9.42 8.56
C TRP A 380 -19.40 8.40 7.87
N GLY A 381 -18.09 8.51 8.05
CA GLY A 381 -17.11 7.59 7.52
C GLY A 381 -16.94 6.32 8.35
N ALA A 382 -15.86 5.59 8.10
CA ALA A 382 -15.53 4.38 8.84
C ALA A 382 -15.41 4.66 10.35
N LYS A 383 -15.93 3.76 11.19
CA LYS A 383 -15.98 3.87 12.66
C LYS A 383 -16.91 4.98 13.21
N HIS A 384 -17.96 5.34 12.48
CA HIS A 384 -18.95 6.35 12.91
C HIS A 384 -18.33 7.73 13.18
N GLN A 385 -17.32 8.12 12.40
CA GLN A 385 -16.72 9.45 12.49
C GLN A 385 -17.42 10.41 11.50
N PRO A 386 -17.76 11.64 11.89
CA PRO A 386 -18.32 12.61 10.96
C PRO A 386 -17.23 13.06 10.00
N SER A 387 -17.42 12.84 8.69
CA SER A 387 -16.37 13.07 7.68
C SER A 387 -16.74 14.16 6.69
N LEU A 388 -17.99 14.21 6.23
CA LEU A 388 -18.46 15.21 5.27
C LEU A 388 -19.79 15.81 5.73
N LEU A 389 -20.04 17.05 5.33
CA LEU A 389 -21.36 17.67 5.42
C LEU A 389 -21.81 18.12 4.02
N VAL A 390 -22.90 17.54 3.53
CA VAL A 390 -23.48 17.88 2.24
C VAL A 390 -24.66 18.82 2.44
N CYS A 391 -24.58 20.02 1.87
CA CYS A 391 -25.59 21.05 1.95
C CYS A 391 -26.21 21.27 0.56
N ALA A 392 -27.48 20.92 0.39
CA ALA A 392 -28.26 21.22 -0.80
C ALA A 392 -29.28 22.34 -0.50
N TYR A 393 -29.44 23.30 -1.41
CA TYR A 393 -30.39 24.40 -1.20
C TYR A 393 -31.04 24.89 -2.50
N CYS A 394 -32.13 25.64 -2.36
CA CYS A 394 -32.83 26.31 -3.45
C CYS A 394 -32.61 27.83 -3.37
N LEU A 395 -32.56 28.51 -4.50
CA LEU A 395 -32.61 29.98 -4.57
C LEU A 395 -34.07 30.46 -4.63
N PRO A 396 -34.36 31.75 -4.39
CA PRO A 396 -35.71 32.27 -4.40
C PRO A 396 -36.40 31.98 -5.73
N ASN A 397 -37.67 31.61 -5.68
CA ASN A 397 -38.49 31.18 -6.84
C ASN A 397 -38.18 29.79 -7.41
N CYS A 398 -37.36 28.97 -6.73
CA CYS A 398 -37.13 27.57 -7.09
C CYS A 398 -37.81 26.66 -6.06
N TYR A 399 -38.68 25.74 -6.52
CA TYR A 399 -39.32 24.74 -5.66
C TYR A 399 -38.85 23.35 -6.01
N SER A 400 -38.40 22.62 -4.99
CA SER A 400 -37.95 21.24 -5.12
C SER A 400 -38.88 20.31 -4.32
N LEU A 401 -39.62 19.47 -5.05
CA LEU A 401 -40.44 18.39 -4.46
C LEU A 401 -39.60 17.47 -3.56
N MET A 402 -38.33 17.27 -3.90
CA MET A 402 -37.39 16.45 -3.14
C MET A 402 -37.30 16.93 -1.69
N ILE A 403 -37.13 18.24 -1.50
CA ILE A 403 -36.92 18.84 -0.19
C ILE A 403 -38.24 18.94 0.60
N ASP A 404 -39.38 18.96 -0.10
CA ASP A 404 -40.68 19.18 0.51
C ASP A 404 -41.44 17.89 0.85
N GLN A 405 -41.47 16.91 -0.06
CA GLN A 405 -42.27 15.69 0.08
C GLN A 405 -41.46 14.39 0.07
N MET A 406 -40.21 14.38 -0.43
CA MET A 406 -39.38 13.17 -0.53
C MET A 406 -38.10 13.25 0.33
N GLN A 407 -38.18 13.86 1.51
CA GLN A 407 -37.03 14.13 2.39
C GLN A 407 -36.25 12.86 2.75
N HIS A 408 -36.96 11.77 3.08
CA HIS A 408 -36.35 10.49 3.42
C HIS A 408 -35.54 9.91 2.25
N THR A 409 -36.13 9.91 1.05
CA THR A 409 -35.44 9.41 -0.15
C THR A 409 -34.27 10.32 -0.55
N ALA A 410 -34.41 11.63 -0.38
CA ALA A 410 -33.34 12.59 -0.62
C ALA A 410 -32.16 12.39 0.34
N TYR A 411 -32.45 12.16 1.63
CA TYR A 411 -31.43 11.83 2.64
C TYR A 411 -30.67 10.55 2.27
N GLN A 412 -31.39 9.47 1.96
CA GLN A 412 -30.76 8.20 1.56
C GLN A 412 -29.89 8.36 0.30
N HIS A 413 -30.32 9.18 -0.65
CA HIS A 413 -29.57 9.47 -1.87
C HIS A 413 -28.27 10.23 -1.60
N ILE A 414 -28.35 11.32 -0.81
CA ILE A 414 -27.15 12.07 -0.40
C ILE A 414 -26.20 11.20 0.41
N GLN A 415 -26.73 10.40 1.34
CA GLN A 415 -25.93 9.50 2.16
C GLN A 415 -25.24 8.43 1.31
N ALA A 416 -25.94 7.82 0.36
CA ALA A 416 -25.36 6.82 -0.53
C ALA A 416 -24.23 7.42 -1.38
N ILE A 417 -24.45 8.59 -1.98
CA ILE A 417 -23.43 9.28 -2.78
C ILE A 417 -22.26 9.75 -1.91
N GLY A 418 -22.52 10.26 -0.71
CA GLY A 418 -21.50 10.62 0.27
C GLY A 418 -20.61 9.45 0.69
N LEU A 419 -21.20 8.30 0.99
CA LEU A 419 -20.45 7.09 1.33
C LEU A 419 -19.61 6.57 0.16
N MET A 420 -20.13 6.65 -1.07
CA MET A 420 -19.36 6.29 -2.27
C MET A 420 -18.14 7.22 -2.44
N MET A 421 -18.29 8.53 -2.24
CA MET A 421 -17.15 9.46 -2.30
C MET A 421 -16.09 9.10 -1.26
N LEU A 422 -16.50 8.87 -0.01
CA LEU A 422 -15.57 8.51 1.06
C LEU A 422 -14.81 7.22 0.75
N ASP A 423 -15.48 6.18 0.28
CA ASP A 423 -14.84 4.91 -0.08
C ASP A 423 -13.79 5.08 -1.20
N VAL A 424 -14.08 5.90 -2.21
CA VAL A 424 -13.12 6.18 -3.30
C VAL A 424 -11.92 6.98 -2.79
N VAL A 425 -12.15 8.04 -2.02
CA VAL A 425 -11.08 8.89 -1.46
C VAL A 425 -10.22 8.13 -0.46
N ASP A 426 -10.82 7.31 0.41
CA ASP A 426 -10.10 6.45 1.35
C ASP A 426 -9.21 5.45 0.61
N LYS A 427 -9.71 4.85 -0.49
CA LYS A 427 -8.90 3.97 -1.34
C LYS A 427 -7.74 4.71 -2.00
N GLU A 428 -7.98 5.89 -2.55
CA GLU A 428 -6.95 6.67 -3.22
C GLU A 428 -5.84 7.11 -2.24
N THR A 429 -6.20 7.60 -1.06
CA THR A 429 -5.24 8.00 -0.02
C THR A 429 -4.39 6.83 0.47
N VAL A 430 -4.99 5.64 0.66
CA VAL A 430 -4.26 4.41 0.99
C VAL A 430 -3.27 4.04 -0.13
N LEU A 431 -3.70 4.13 -1.40
CA LEU A 431 -2.83 3.84 -2.55
C LEU A 431 -1.67 4.84 -2.67
N ILE A 432 -1.91 6.13 -2.44
CA ILE A 432 -0.86 7.16 -2.45
C ILE A 432 0.14 6.90 -1.31
N ALA A 433 -0.35 6.59 -0.11
CA ALA A 433 0.53 6.27 1.02
C ALA A 433 1.38 5.02 0.75
N ASP A 434 0.80 3.98 0.14
CA ASP A 434 1.52 2.75 -0.20
C ASP A 434 2.56 2.96 -1.32
N ARG A 435 2.23 3.76 -2.34
CA ARG A 435 3.18 4.19 -3.37
C ARG A 435 4.32 5.02 -2.79
N ALA A 436 4.01 6.00 -1.93
CA ALA A 436 5.02 6.83 -1.28
C ALA A 436 5.95 6.00 -0.39
N LYS A 437 5.39 5.04 0.37
CA LYS A 437 6.15 4.08 1.17
C LYS A 437 7.07 3.22 0.30
N SER A 438 6.55 2.70 -0.81
CA SER A 438 7.33 1.87 -1.74
C SER A 438 8.47 2.64 -2.40
N THR A 439 8.22 3.86 -2.86
CA THR A 439 9.23 4.74 -3.46
C THR A 439 10.30 5.15 -2.45
N PHE A 440 9.92 5.49 -1.21
CA PHE A 440 10.86 5.82 -0.14
C PHE A 440 11.82 4.65 0.13
N ILE A 441 11.30 3.43 0.25
CA ILE A 441 12.12 2.26 0.56
C ILE A 441 13.03 1.90 -0.62
N SER A 442 12.53 2.02 -1.86
CA SER A 442 13.35 1.82 -3.07
C SER A 442 14.55 2.76 -3.09
N ASN A 443 14.33 4.06 -2.88
CA ASN A 443 15.39 5.07 -2.89
C ASN A 443 16.38 4.85 -1.74
N MET A 444 15.89 4.62 -0.52
CA MET A 444 16.74 4.35 0.65
C MET A 444 17.64 3.13 0.44
N SER A 445 17.14 2.08 -0.22
CA SER A 445 17.98 0.92 -0.51
C SER A 445 19.09 1.23 -1.51
N HIS A 446 18.82 1.99 -2.57
CA HIS A 446 19.86 2.39 -3.52
C HIS A 446 20.94 3.26 -2.85
N GLU A 447 20.54 4.15 -1.94
CA GLU A 447 21.45 4.99 -1.15
C GLU A 447 22.29 4.18 -0.14
N LEU A 448 21.74 3.11 0.45
CA LEU A 448 22.49 2.23 1.36
C LEU A 448 23.37 1.21 0.62
N ARG A 449 22.93 0.75 -0.55
CA ARG A 449 23.63 -0.26 -1.36
C ARG A 449 24.97 0.27 -1.87
N THR A 450 24.99 1.50 -2.36
CA THR A 450 26.16 2.13 -3.01
C THR A 450 27.40 2.23 -2.10
N PRO A 451 27.32 2.80 -0.88
CA PRO A 451 28.48 2.85 0.01
C PRO A 451 28.91 1.45 0.49
N LEU A 452 27.96 0.54 0.69
CA LEU A 452 28.25 -0.82 1.12
C LEU A 452 29.01 -1.63 0.06
N HIS A 453 28.67 -1.42 -1.21
CA HIS A 453 29.43 -1.98 -2.32
C HIS A 453 30.83 -1.38 -2.40
N GLY A 454 30.99 -0.08 -2.14
CA GLY A 454 32.31 0.55 -2.06
C GLY A 454 33.19 -0.07 -0.97
N ILE A 455 32.62 -0.39 0.19
CA ILE A 455 33.32 -1.07 1.29
C ILE A 455 33.75 -2.48 0.86
N LEU A 456 32.85 -3.27 0.29
CA LEU A 456 33.15 -4.64 -0.16
C LEU A 456 34.19 -4.69 -1.30
N ALA A 457 34.10 -3.79 -2.28
CA ALA A 457 35.10 -3.69 -3.35
C ALA A 457 36.48 -3.31 -2.78
N SER A 458 36.52 -2.39 -1.83
CA SER A 458 37.76 -1.99 -1.15
C SER A 458 38.38 -3.15 -0.37
N THR A 459 37.54 -3.99 0.26
CA THR A 459 38.03 -5.15 0.99
C THR A 459 38.47 -6.28 0.06
N ASP A 460 37.85 -6.44 -1.11
CA ASP A 460 38.35 -7.33 -2.15
C ASP A 460 39.73 -6.91 -2.64
N ILE A 461 39.94 -5.62 -2.92
CA ILE A 461 41.25 -5.08 -3.33
C ILE A 461 42.31 -5.29 -2.24
N LEU A 462 41.97 -5.01 -0.98
CA LEU A 462 42.88 -5.23 0.15
C LEU A 462 43.25 -6.71 0.29
N SER A 463 42.33 -7.64 -0.01
CA SER A 463 42.56 -9.08 0.17
C SER A 463 43.55 -9.65 -0.84
N GLU A 464 43.75 -8.95 -1.95
CA GLU A 464 44.77 -9.28 -2.94
C GLU A 464 46.16 -8.72 -2.61
N SER A 465 46.30 -7.95 -1.52
CA SER A 465 47.59 -7.44 -1.05
C SER A 465 48.31 -8.44 -0.14
N GLY A 466 49.63 -8.28 0.07
CA GLY A 466 50.43 -9.14 0.94
C GLY A 466 50.11 -8.92 2.43
N LEU A 467 48.95 -9.36 2.88
CA LEU A 467 48.47 -9.21 4.25
C LEU A 467 49.12 -10.24 5.19
N ASN A 468 49.34 -9.84 6.44
CA ASN A 468 49.66 -10.79 7.50
C ASN A 468 48.40 -11.54 7.98
N GLU A 469 48.56 -12.67 8.69
CA GLU A 469 47.42 -13.51 9.15
C GLU A 469 46.34 -12.73 9.92
N LEU A 470 46.75 -11.75 10.76
CA LEU A 470 45.81 -10.92 11.52
C LEU A 470 45.05 -9.93 10.63
N GLN A 471 45.72 -9.33 9.64
CA GLN A 471 45.08 -8.42 8.68
C GLN A 471 44.13 -9.16 7.73
N GLY A 472 44.53 -10.35 7.26
CA GLY A 472 43.66 -11.23 6.47
C GLY A 472 42.39 -11.59 7.24
N PHE A 473 42.54 -11.91 8.52
CA PHE A 473 41.44 -12.19 9.44
C PHE A 473 40.47 -11.00 9.63
N TYR A 474 40.99 -9.79 9.90
CA TYR A 474 40.13 -8.60 10.02
C TYR A 474 39.39 -8.30 8.72
N LEU A 475 40.04 -8.53 7.58
CA LEU A 475 39.46 -8.24 6.28
C LEU A 475 38.34 -9.22 5.90
N GLU A 476 38.51 -10.50 6.21
CA GLU A 476 37.47 -11.51 6.07
C GLU A 476 36.25 -11.18 6.94
N THR A 477 36.48 -10.64 8.13
CA THR A 477 35.42 -10.15 9.03
C THR A 477 34.66 -8.97 8.41
N ILE A 478 35.35 -7.97 7.85
CA ILE A 478 34.72 -6.82 7.19
C ILE A 478 33.88 -7.28 5.98
N LYS A 479 34.40 -8.22 5.17
CA LYS A 479 33.63 -8.82 4.06
C LYS A 479 32.36 -9.50 4.55
N SER A 480 32.46 -10.33 5.60
CA SER A 480 31.31 -11.03 6.17
C SER A 480 30.25 -10.06 6.69
N CYS A 481 30.65 -9.02 7.41
CA CYS A 481 29.74 -7.98 7.90
C CYS A 481 29.10 -7.17 6.75
N GLY A 482 29.89 -6.83 5.72
CA GLY A 482 29.39 -6.10 4.56
C GLY A 482 28.37 -6.90 3.75
N HIS A 483 28.62 -8.20 3.53
CA HIS A 483 27.67 -9.09 2.89
C HIS A 483 26.39 -9.26 3.73
N GLY A 484 26.51 -9.44 5.04
CA GLY A 484 25.35 -9.55 5.94
C GLY A 484 24.46 -8.31 5.92
N LEU A 485 25.05 -7.10 5.93
CA LEU A 485 24.29 -5.86 5.83
C LEU A 485 23.60 -5.71 4.46
N LEU A 486 24.25 -6.15 3.38
CA LEU A 486 23.71 -6.06 2.04
C LEU A 486 22.50 -6.98 1.88
N GLU A 487 22.58 -8.18 2.44
CA GLU A 487 21.46 -9.10 2.50
C GLU A 487 20.30 -8.53 3.32
N LEU A 488 20.55 -7.94 4.50
CA LEU A 488 19.49 -7.30 5.30
C LEU A 488 18.76 -6.19 4.52
N VAL A 489 19.49 -5.33 3.81
CA VAL A 489 18.89 -4.27 2.98
C VAL A 489 18.05 -4.87 1.84
N ASN A 490 18.56 -5.90 1.17
CA ASN A 490 17.81 -6.57 0.10
C ASN A 490 16.55 -7.27 0.65
N HIS A 491 16.59 -7.81 1.87
CA HIS A 491 15.42 -8.45 2.49
C HIS A 491 14.32 -7.46 2.85
N VAL A 492 14.66 -6.26 3.35
CA VAL A 492 13.68 -5.19 3.59
C VAL A 492 12.99 -4.79 2.29
N LEU A 493 13.73 -4.74 1.17
CA LEU A 493 13.16 -4.47 -0.15
C LEU A 493 12.27 -5.59 -0.68
N ASP A 494 12.70 -6.84 -0.55
CA ASP A 494 11.92 -7.98 -1.04
C ASP A 494 10.59 -8.05 -0.29
N TYR A 495 10.60 -7.80 1.01
CA TYR A 495 9.39 -7.72 1.81
C TYR A 495 8.43 -6.61 1.34
N THR A 496 8.94 -5.43 1.02
CA THR A 496 8.08 -4.29 0.62
C THR A 496 7.53 -4.46 -0.78
N LYS A 497 8.29 -5.09 -1.68
CA LYS A 497 7.80 -5.54 -2.99
C LYS A 497 6.72 -6.60 -2.89
N LEU A 498 6.80 -7.49 -1.90
CA LEU A 498 5.77 -8.52 -1.63
C LEU A 498 4.53 -7.93 -0.97
N SER A 499 4.69 -6.92 -0.10
CA SER A 499 3.59 -6.31 0.64
C SER A 499 2.71 -5.36 -0.21
N GLY A 500 3.28 -4.69 -1.22
CA GLY A 500 2.53 -3.83 -2.14
C GLY A 500 1.65 -4.59 -3.16
N GLY A 501 1.67 -5.92 -3.14
CA GLY A 501 0.90 -6.80 -4.01
C GLY A 501 -0.34 -7.40 -3.34
N ALA A 502 -1.06 -6.63 -2.52
CA ALA A 502 -2.30 -7.09 -1.88
C ALA A 502 -3.51 -7.03 -2.86
N SER A 503 -3.44 -7.79 -3.96
CA SER A 503 -4.63 -8.18 -4.73
C SER A 503 -4.33 -9.38 -5.64
N GLY A 504 -4.72 -10.57 -5.16
CA GLY A 504 -5.28 -11.68 -5.95
C GLY A 504 -4.48 -12.33 -7.08
N SER A 505 -3.35 -11.79 -7.52
CA SER A 505 -2.61 -12.31 -8.66
C SER A 505 -1.41 -13.14 -8.19
N GLN A 506 -1.38 -14.38 -8.68
CA GLN A 506 -0.40 -15.44 -8.46
C GLN A 506 0.98 -14.93 -8.02
N ARG A 507 1.43 -15.42 -6.86
CA ARG A 507 2.83 -15.37 -6.38
C ARG A 507 3.76 -15.54 -7.59
N ARG A 508 4.37 -14.45 -8.08
CA ARG A 508 5.42 -14.56 -9.10
C ARG A 508 6.54 -15.42 -8.51
N PRO A 509 7.02 -16.47 -9.20
CA PRO A 509 8.08 -17.31 -8.67
C PRO A 509 9.32 -16.44 -8.48
N ARG A 510 9.90 -16.48 -7.27
CA ARG A 510 11.29 -16.04 -7.05
C ARG A 510 12.13 -16.74 -8.12
N ASN A 511 13.02 -16.03 -8.80
CA ASN A 511 14.06 -16.65 -9.63
C ASN A 511 15.04 -17.39 -8.68
N ILE A 512 14.63 -18.58 -8.24
CA ILE A 512 15.41 -19.44 -7.35
C ILE A 512 16.53 -20.04 -8.21
N SER A 513 17.75 -19.57 -8.00
CA SER A 513 18.94 -20.11 -8.66
C SER A 513 19.31 -21.44 -8.00
N MET A 514 18.83 -22.54 -8.57
CA MET A 514 19.20 -23.88 -8.13
C MET A 514 20.68 -24.15 -8.46
N SER A 515 21.41 -24.72 -7.50
CA SER A 515 22.84 -24.99 -7.62
C SER A 515 23.21 -26.31 -6.95
N ASP A 516 24.28 -26.96 -7.43
CA ASP A 516 24.87 -28.13 -6.80
C ASP A 516 25.91 -27.70 -5.75
N PHE A 517 25.75 -28.15 -4.52
CA PHE A 517 26.68 -27.83 -3.42
C PHE A 517 26.65 -28.88 -2.31
N ASP A 518 27.67 -28.84 -1.45
CA ASP A 518 27.75 -29.68 -0.26
C ASP A 518 27.12 -28.99 0.94
N LEU A 519 26.00 -29.52 1.43
CA LEU A 519 25.26 -28.97 2.55
C LEU A 519 26.04 -29.04 3.87
N SER A 520 26.92 -30.04 4.04
CA SER A 520 27.73 -30.15 5.27
C SER A 520 28.75 -29.02 5.37
N ARG A 521 29.38 -28.67 4.24
CA ARG A 521 30.29 -27.52 4.15
C ARG A 521 29.54 -26.21 4.36
N LEU A 522 28.35 -26.05 3.77
CA LEU A 522 27.52 -24.86 3.94
C LEU A 522 27.18 -24.62 5.42
N VAL A 523 26.72 -25.65 6.14
CA VAL A 523 26.41 -25.55 7.57
C VAL A 523 27.65 -25.15 8.37
N GLN A 524 28.79 -25.78 8.07
CA GLN A 524 30.05 -25.47 8.74
C GLN A 524 30.51 -24.04 8.49
N GLU A 525 30.51 -23.57 7.23
CA GLU A 525 30.87 -22.19 6.87
C GLU A 525 30.02 -21.15 7.59
N VAL A 526 28.70 -21.36 7.67
CA VAL A 526 27.78 -20.42 8.34
C VAL A 526 28.04 -20.38 9.83
N CYS A 527 28.25 -21.54 10.46
CA CYS A 527 28.56 -21.63 11.89
C CYS A 527 29.92 -20.99 12.21
N ASP A 528 30.94 -21.24 11.38
CA ASP A 528 32.26 -20.63 11.53
C ASP A 528 32.19 -19.10 11.41
N SER A 529 31.49 -18.58 10.39
CA SER A 529 31.30 -17.14 10.17
C SER A 529 30.58 -16.48 11.36
N HIS A 530 29.53 -17.10 11.89
CA HIS A 530 28.78 -16.56 13.03
C HIS A 530 29.57 -16.69 14.35
N ALA A 531 30.30 -17.78 14.56
CA ALA A 531 31.18 -17.92 15.71
C ALA A 531 32.25 -16.82 15.70
N LEU A 532 32.85 -16.53 14.54
CA LEU A 532 33.83 -15.45 14.37
C LEU A 532 33.22 -14.06 14.56
N GLY A 533 32.12 -13.75 13.88
CA GLY A 533 31.48 -12.42 13.99
C GLY A 533 31.00 -12.12 15.41
N HIS A 534 30.55 -13.15 16.12
CA HIS A 534 30.19 -13.04 17.53
C HIS A 534 31.50 -12.86 18.36
N GLN A 535 32.53 -13.72 18.21
CA GLN A 535 33.79 -13.66 19.00
C GLN A 535 34.66 -12.40 18.76
N VAL A 536 34.56 -11.76 17.59
CA VAL A 536 35.31 -10.54 17.18
C VAL A 536 34.58 -9.25 17.56
N THR A 537 33.56 -9.32 18.42
CA THR A 537 32.93 -8.11 18.98
C THR A 537 33.60 -7.62 20.29
N PRO A 538 34.91 -7.33 20.35
CA PRO A 538 35.39 -6.16 21.03
C PRO A 538 35.57 -5.06 19.97
N LEU A 539 34.94 -3.89 20.17
CA LEU A 539 34.99 -2.68 19.34
C LEU A 539 33.82 -2.55 18.32
N HIS A 540 32.59 -2.34 18.79
CA HIS A 540 31.83 -1.14 18.40
C HIS A 540 30.51 -1.04 19.16
N ASP A 541 30.41 0.03 19.93
CA ASP A 541 29.18 0.67 20.37
C ASP A 541 28.21 0.84 19.20
N ASN A 542 27.12 0.08 19.19
CA ASN A 542 25.86 0.56 18.62
C ASN A 542 24.98 1.01 19.78
N GLN A 543 25.33 2.15 20.36
CA GLN A 543 24.43 3.04 21.12
C GLN A 543 25.13 4.39 21.36
N ILE A 544 24.45 5.48 21.00
CA ILE A 544 24.84 6.89 21.18
C ILE A 544 25.05 7.28 22.69
N GLY A 545 25.08 6.32 23.62
CA GLY A 545 25.15 6.53 25.07
C GLY A 545 26.49 6.22 25.76
N SER A 546 27.54 5.80 25.04
CA SER A 546 28.81 5.31 25.63
C SER A 546 29.78 6.40 26.11
N MET A 547 29.26 7.49 26.71
CA MET A 547 30.10 8.48 27.38
C MET A 547 30.19 8.27 28.90
N TYR A 548 29.44 7.30 29.45
CA TYR A 548 29.31 7.09 30.89
C TYR A 548 29.53 5.64 31.38
N ASP A 549 29.95 4.71 30.52
CA ASP A 549 30.15 3.31 30.95
C ASP A 549 31.50 3.18 31.71
N PRO A 550 31.53 2.68 32.96
CA PRO A 550 32.75 2.60 33.74
C PRO A 550 33.76 1.60 33.13
N LYS A 551 35.04 1.98 33.17
CA LYS A 551 36.16 1.14 32.74
C LYS A 551 36.19 -0.17 33.53
N GLY A 552 35.71 -1.25 32.92
CA GLY A 552 35.62 -2.60 33.50
C GLY A 552 34.68 -3.56 32.75
N ALA A 553 33.71 -3.04 31.98
CA ALA A 553 32.72 -3.86 31.27
C ALA A 553 33.27 -4.71 30.10
N ALA A 554 34.48 -4.42 29.61
CA ALA A 554 35.12 -5.20 28.55
C ALA A 554 35.65 -6.55 29.04
N GLU A 555 36.15 -6.62 30.29
CA GLU A 555 36.64 -7.85 30.91
C GLU A 555 35.49 -8.78 31.33
N GLU A 556 34.39 -8.23 31.86
CA GLU A 556 33.17 -9.00 32.19
C GLU A 556 32.49 -9.61 30.94
N ARG A 557 32.52 -8.93 29.78
CA ARG A 557 31.91 -9.44 28.54
C ARG A 557 32.77 -10.49 27.84
N ALA A 558 34.10 -10.41 27.95
CA ALA A 558 35.00 -11.47 27.47
C ALA A 558 34.87 -12.77 28.30
N GLN A 559 34.58 -12.66 29.62
CA GLN A 559 34.30 -13.82 30.48
C GLN A 559 32.98 -14.53 30.15
N ARG A 560 31.95 -13.80 29.69
CA ARG A 560 30.62 -14.37 29.35
C ARG A 560 30.65 -15.50 28.30
N TRP A 561 31.68 -15.54 27.46
CA TRP A 561 31.72 -16.44 26.29
C TRP A 561 32.48 -17.72 26.53
N SER A 562 33.27 -17.76 27.60
CA SER A 562 33.83 -19.01 28.10
C SER A 562 32.77 -19.94 28.71
N ASP A 563 31.50 -19.51 28.74
CA ASP A 563 30.36 -20.19 29.34
C ASP A 563 29.32 -20.69 28.31
N VAL A 564 29.49 -20.44 26.99
CA VAL A 564 28.59 -20.93 25.93
C VAL A 564 29.33 -21.89 25.00
N GLU A 565 28.93 -23.17 24.99
CA GLU A 565 29.49 -24.17 24.08
C GLU A 565 28.70 -24.18 22.75
N PHE A 566 29.39 -23.93 21.64
CA PHE A 566 28.79 -23.96 20.29
C PHE A 566 29.19 -25.27 19.58
N VAL A 567 28.20 -26.12 19.30
CA VAL A 567 28.39 -27.47 18.76
C VAL A 567 27.73 -27.61 17.38
N VAL A 568 28.45 -28.22 16.44
CA VAL A 568 27.95 -28.56 15.11
C VAL A 568 27.91 -30.09 14.98
N ASN A 569 26.72 -30.65 14.81
CA ASN A 569 26.44 -32.08 14.78
C ASN A 569 25.90 -32.50 13.39
N ILE A 570 26.67 -33.26 12.62
CA ILE A 570 26.32 -33.67 11.26
C ILE A 570 26.26 -35.19 11.20
N GLU A 571 25.13 -35.73 10.75
CA GLU A 571 24.95 -37.17 10.61
C GLU A 571 25.79 -37.74 9.45
N LYS A 572 26.41 -38.92 9.67
CA LYS A 572 27.19 -39.62 8.63
C LYS A 572 26.24 -40.21 7.58
N ARG A 573 26.51 -39.97 6.30
CA ARG A 573 25.75 -40.55 5.18
C ARG A 573 26.65 -41.18 4.14
N LEU A 574 26.21 -42.30 3.56
CA LEU A 574 26.98 -43.10 2.59
C LEU A 574 27.32 -42.33 1.30
N HIS A 575 26.43 -41.45 0.86
CA HIS A 575 26.58 -40.66 -0.38
C HIS A 575 26.93 -39.19 -0.11
N GLY A 576 27.33 -38.85 1.12
CA GLY A 576 27.61 -37.47 1.53
C GLY A 576 26.38 -36.56 1.54
N TRP A 577 26.62 -35.25 1.55
CA TRP A 577 25.60 -34.19 1.67
C TRP A 577 25.50 -33.34 0.39
N TYR A 578 25.75 -33.94 -0.77
CA TYR A 578 25.77 -33.24 -2.06
C TYR A 578 24.36 -33.14 -2.66
N VAL A 579 23.85 -31.92 -2.79
CA VAL A 579 22.44 -31.65 -3.13
C VAL A 579 22.32 -30.57 -4.21
N HIS A 580 21.23 -30.67 -4.99
CA HIS A 580 20.80 -29.66 -5.95
C HIS A 580 19.63 -28.88 -5.35
N SER A 581 19.90 -27.68 -4.84
CA SER A 581 18.90 -26.85 -4.14
C SER A 581 19.24 -25.36 -4.20
N ASP A 582 18.41 -24.52 -3.58
CA ASP A 582 18.67 -23.10 -3.34
C ASP A 582 19.72 -22.92 -2.23
N CYS A 583 20.98 -22.85 -2.62
CA CYS A 583 22.10 -22.60 -1.71
C CYS A 583 21.95 -21.28 -0.95
N GLY A 584 21.49 -20.22 -1.63
CA GLY A 584 21.31 -18.90 -1.04
C GLY A 584 20.19 -18.89 0.00
N GLY A 585 19.04 -19.51 -0.33
CA GLY A 585 17.92 -19.68 0.58
C GLY A 585 18.30 -20.45 1.84
N LEU A 586 18.94 -21.62 1.71
CA LEU A 586 19.36 -22.42 2.87
C LEU A 586 20.45 -21.73 3.70
N ARG A 587 21.39 -21.03 3.07
CA ARG A 587 22.39 -20.19 3.76
C ARG A 587 21.70 -19.17 4.65
N ARG A 588 20.70 -18.45 4.13
CA ARG A 588 19.96 -17.42 4.86
C ARG A 588 19.12 -17.98 6.00
N VAL A 589 18.50 -19.15 5.81
CA VAL A 589 17.79 -19.85 6.89
C VAL A 589 18.75 -20.13 8.03
N LEU A 590 19.92 -20.71 7.74
CA LEU A 590 20.95 -21.00 8.75
C LEU A 590 21.46 -19.73 9.43
N MET A 591 21.80 -18.68 8.68
CA MET A 591 22.30 -17.42 9.26
C MET A 591 21.29 -16.79 10.24
N ASN A 592 20.00 -16.75 9.89
CA ASN A 592 18.98 -16.17 10.78
C ASN A 592 18.77 -17.01 12.04
N LEU A 593 18.73 -18.34 11.92
CA LEU A 593 18.52 -19.24 13.06
C LEU A 593 19.74 -19.25 14.00
N VAL A 594 20.95 -19.42 13.45
CA VAL A 594 22.20 -19.42 14.22
C VAL A 594 22.46 -18.05 14.85
N GLY A 595 22.22 -16.96 14.11
CA GLY A 595 22.35 -15.60 14.64
C GLY A 595 21.41 -15.32 15.80
N ASN A 596 20.15 -15.76 15.73
CA ASN A 596 19.20 -15.64 16.84
C ASN A 596 19.62 -16.48 18.05
N ALA A 597 19.99 -17.75 17.83
CA ALA A 597 20.41 -18.67 18.89
C ALA A 597 21.60 -18.11 19.69
N LEU A 598 22.63 -17.60 19.00
CA LEU A 598 23.80 -17.00 19.64
C LEU A 598 23.45 -15.69 20.37
N LYS A 599 22.63 -14.84 19.76
CA LYS A 599 22.24 -13.54 20.34
C LYS A 599 21.46 -13.67 21.65
N PHE A 600 20.60 -14.69 21.78
CA PHE A 600 19.72 -14.87 22.94
C PHE A 600 20.27 -15.85 23.99
N THR A 601 21.45 -16.43 23.75
CA THR A 601 22.12 -17.36 24.67
C THR A 601 23.31 -16.70 25.34
N THR A 602 23.22 -16.53 26.65
CA THR A 602 24.28 -15.88 27.44
C THR A 602 25.17 -16.86 28.19
N LYS A 603 24.65 -18.04 28.54
CA LYS A 603 25.36 -19.18 29.16
C LYS A 603 24.71 -20.48 28.69
N GLY A 604 25.49 -21.56 28.61
CA GLY A 604 24.99 -22.89 28.26
C GLY A 604 25.49 -23.37 26.90
N PHE A 605 24.59 -23.59 25.94
CA PHE A 605 24.98 -24.14 24.63
C PHE A 605 24.10 -23.68 23.47
N VAL A 606 24.69 -23.76 22.27
CA VAL A 606 24.00 -23.70 20.99
C VAL A 606 24.41 -24.91 20.17
N GLU A 607 23.45 -25.68 19.70
CA GLU A 607 23.64 -26.88 18.88
C GLU A 607 23.01 -26.67 17.51
N VAL A 608 23.80 -26.86 16.46
CA VAL A 608 23.33 -26.89 15.06
C VAL A 608 23.48 -28.30 14.54
N SER A 609 22.34 -28.94 14.21
CA SER A 609 22.30 -30.32 13.75
C SER A 609 21.81 -30.44 12.30
N LEU A 610 22.49 -31.28 11.52
CA LEU A 610 22.10 -31.68 10.16
C LEU A 610 21.86 -33.19 10.13
N SER A 611 20.61 -33.58 9.83
CA SER A 611 20.17 -34.98 9.69
C SER A 611 19.25 -35.14 8.48
N GLY A 612 19.08 -36.35 7.96
CA GLY A 612 18.37 -36.51 6.69
C GLY A 612 18.02 -37.95 6.34
N ALA A 613 16.88 -38.11 5.66
CA ALA A 613 16.32 -39.40 5.29
C ALA A 613 16.10 -39.48 3.77
N ASP A 614 16.57 -40.57 3.15
CA ASP A 614 16.32 -40.84 1.73
C ASP A 614 14.85 -41.22 1.53
N ILE A 615 14.13 -40.42 0.73
CA ILE A 615 12.73 -40.72 0.35
C ILE A 615 12.72 -41.69 -0.83
N ASP A 616 13.50 -41.36 -1.86
CA ASP A 616 13.67 -42.16 -3.07
C ASP A 616 15.14 -42.10 -3.55
N GLN A 617 15.41 -42.57 -4.78
CA GLN A 617 16.77 -42.58 -5.33
C GLN A 617 17.34 -41.17 -5.56
N ASP A 618 16.49 -40.19 -5.89
CA ASP A 618 16.88 -38.84 -6.33
C ASP A 618 16.53 -37.74 -5.32
N THR A 619 15.75 -38.04 -4.29
CA THR A 619 15.17 -37.09 -3.34
C THR A 619 15.60 -37.41 -1.93
N LEU A 620 16.01 -36.37 -1.22
CA LEU A 620 16.46 -36.38 0.15
C LEU A 620 15.59 -35.43 0.98
N GLN A 621 15.05 -35.91 2.10
CA GLN A 621 14.51 -35.02 3.13
C GLN A 621 15.63 -34.57 4.05
N ILE A 622 15.82 -33.25 4.18
CA ILE A 622 16.78 -32.67 5.11
C ILE A 622 16.07 -32.14 6.35
N PHE A 623 16.72 -32.28 7.50
CA PHE A 623 16.31 -31.70 8.79
C PHE A 623 17.46 -30.86 9.33
N LEU A 624 17.26 -29.55 9.33
CA LEU A 624 18.16 -28.56 9.91
C LEU A 624 17.57 -28.12 11.25
N ARG A 625 18.25 -28.48 12.34
CA ARG A 625 17.82 -28.16 13.70
C ARG A 625 18.80 -27.17 14.33
N VAL A 626 18.28 -26.10 14.92
CA VAL A 626 19.04 -25.18 15.76
C VAL A 626 18.42 -25.17 17.14
N ARG A 627 19.21 -25.52 18.15
CA ARG A 627 18.77 -25.63 19.54
C ARG A 627 19.66 -24.76 20.42
N ASP A 628 19.05 -23.98 21.29
CA ASP A 628 19.75 -23.10 22.23
C ASP A 628 19.19 -23.21 23.65
N SER A 629 20.03 -22.90 24.63
CA SER A 629 19.66 -22.80 26.06
C SER A 629 19.44 -21.34 26.50
N GLY A 630 18.99 -20.49 25.58
CA GLY A 630 18.81 -19.06 25.80
C GLY A 630 17.56 -18.72 26.60
N CYS A 631 17.12 -17.46 26.51
CA CYS A 631 15.98 -16.96 27.29
C CYS A 631 14.62 -17.56 26.90
N GLY A 632 14.52 -18.29 25.79
CA GLY A 632 13.26 -18.79 25.25
C GLY A 632 12.30 -17.69 24.80
N ILE A 633 11.16 -18.09 24.25
CA ILE A 633 10.12 -17.23 23.67
C ILE A 633 8.82 -17.43 24.47
N SER A 634 8.09 -16.34 24.77
CA SER A 634 6.79 -16.43 25.45
C SER A 634 5.69 -17.05 24.58
N ARG A 635 4.73 -17.74 25.22
CA ARG A 635 3.59 -18.37 24.53
C ARG A 635 2.74 -17.38 23.73
N GLN A 636 2.52 -16.18 24.26
CA GLN A 636 1.75 -15.15 23.57
C GLN A 636 2.41 -14.74 22.25
N PHE A 637 3.73 -14.58 22.24
CA PHE A 637 4.46 -14.21 21.04
C PHE A 637 4.53 -15.38 20.04
N LEU A 638 4.76 -16.61 20.51
CA LEU A 638 4.75 -17.83 19.69
C LEU A 638 3.45 -18.00 18.91
N ASP A 639 2.30 -17.84 19.57
CA ASP A 639 0.99 -18.14 18.98
C ASP A 639 0.49 -17.05 18.02
N GLN A 640 0.83 -15.78 18.25
CA GLN A 640 0.20 -14.65 17.57
C GLN A 640 1.11 -13.89 16.61
N GLN A 641 2.43 -13.88 16.84
CA GLN A 641 3.32 -12.87 16.24
C GLN A 641 4.68 -13.41 15.75
N LEU A 642 5.00 -14.69 15.96
CA LEU A 642 6.33 -15.26 15.69
C LEU A 642 6.83 -15.07 14.25
N PHE A 643 5.94 -15.26 13.27
CA PHE A 643 6.22 -15.10 11.85
C PHE A 643 5.71 -13.77 11.30
N HIS A 644 5.19 -12.89 12.15
CA HIS A 644 4.71 -11.60 11.73
C HIS A 644 5.90 -10.66 11.46
N PRO A 645 6.00 -10.06 10.27
CA PRO A 645 7.09 -9.14 9.92
C PRO A 645 7.16 -7.95 10.87
N PHE A 646 8.38 -7.54 11.22
CA PHE A 646 8.68 -6.43 12.15
C PHE A 646 8.20 -6.64 13.60
N SER A 647 7.69 -7.81 13.94
CA SER A 647 7.29 -8.11 15.31
C SER A 647 8.49 -8.58 16.13
N GLN A 648 8.59 -8.05 17.36
CA GLN A 648 9.62 -8.40 18.33
C GLN A 648 9.00 -8.57 19.70
N GLU A 649 9.44 -9.58 20.44
CA GLU A 649 8.96 -9.82 21.80
C GLU A 649 9.41 -8.70 22.77
N ASN A 650 10.61 -8.16 22.56
CA ASN A 650 11.09 -6.96 23.23
C ASN A 650 11.29 -5.82 22.22
N PRO A 651 10.40 -4.81 22.20
CA PRO A 651 10.51 -3.67 21.28
C PRO A 651 11.79 -2.85 21.42
N LEU A 652 12.48 -2.96 22.57
CA LEU A 652 13.76 -2.30 22.84
C LEU A 652 14.97 -3.20 22.50
N GLY A 653 14.73 -4.41 21.99
CA GLY A 653 15.77 -5.35 21.58
C GLY A 653 16.48 -4.87 20.31
N SER A 654 17.76 -5.23 20.17
CA SER A 654 18.49 -4.99 18.92
C SER A 654 17.95 -5.93 17.82
N GLY A 655 17.57 -5.44 16.64
CA GLY A 655 17.11 -6.29 15.52
C GLY A 655 15.97 -5.65 14.73
N THR A 656 15.63 -6.22 13.57
CA THR A 656 14.57 -5.69 12.67
C THR A 656 13.24 -6.43 12.78
N GLY A 657 13.18 -7.57 13.47
CA GLY A 657 11.98 -8.40 13.58
C GLY A 657 11.58 -9.12 12.28
N LEU A 658 12.47 -9.16 11.27
CA LEU A 658 12.18 -9.78 9.97
C LEU A 658 12.71 -11.21 9.83
N GLY A 659 13.71 -11.61 10.63
CA GLY A 659 14.47 -12.84 10.41
C GLY A 659 13.61 -14.12 10.34
N LEU A 660 12.69 -14.32 11.29
CA LEU A 660 11.84 -15.53 11.31
C LEU A 660 10.75 -15.53 10.24
N SER A 661 10.21 -14.36 9.88
CA SER A 661 9.27 -14.24 8.75
C SER A 661 9.93 -14.62 7.41
N ILE A 662 11.22 -14.29 7.25
CA ILE A 662 12.01 -14.67 6.07
C ILE A 662 12.28 -16.18 6.07
N VAL A 663 12.65 -16.77 7.21
CA VAL A 663 12.84 -18.23 7.33
C VAL A 663 11.56 -18.96 6.93
N HIS A 664 10.41 -18.49 7.43
CA HIS A 664 9.10 -19.05 7.10
C HIS A 664 8.83 -18.98 5.58
N ASP A 665 9.05 -17.82 4.95
CA ASP A 665 8.80 -17.63 3.52
C ASP A 665 9.75 -18.42 2.62
N ILE A 666 11.03 -18.52 2.98
CA ILE A 666 12.01 -19.33 2.23
C ILE A 666 11.60 -20.79 2.32
N MET A 667 11.32 -21.30 3.52
CA MET A 667 10.96 -22.70 3.68
C MET A 667 9.67 -23.08 2.97
N HIS A 668 8.62 -22.26 3.04
CA HIS A 668 7.37 -22.51 2.30
C HIS A 668 7.51 -22.41 0.78
N SER A 669 8.60 -21.82 0.27
CA SER A 669 8.91 -21.81 -1.17
C SER A 669 9.67 -23.05 -1.64
N MET A 670 10.20 -23.85 -0.72
CA MET A 670 10.88 -25.12 -1.01
C MET A 670 9.87 -26.28 -1.04
N ASP A 671 10.22 -27.35 -1.76
CA ASP A 671 9.36 -28.54 -1.84
C ASP A 671 9.18 -29.18 -0.45
N ALA A 672 7.92 -29.40 -0.08
CA ALA A 672 7.49 -29.88 1.24
C ALA A 672 8.16 -29.16 2.44
N GLY A 673 8.47 -27.86 2.32
CA GLY A 673 9.18 -27.13 3.36
C GLY A 673 8.33 -26.77 4.58
N THR A 674 8.86 -27.02 5.78
CA THR A 674 8.20 -26.72 7.07
C THR A 674 9.16 -26.13 8.09
N VAL A 675 8.61 -25.36 9.03
CA VAL A 675 9.32 -24.76 10.18
C VAL A 675 8.55 -25.09 11.45
N ASP A 676 9.13 -25.93 12.32
CA ASP A 676 8.59 -26.26 13.65
C ASP A 676 9.40 -25.51 14.72
N VAL A 677 8.72 -24.81 15.64
CA VAL A 677 9.36 -24.01 16.69
C VAL A 677 8.84 -24.46 18.05
N ARG A 678 9.77 -24.90 18.90
CA ARG A 678 9.51 -25.35 20.26
C ARG A 678 10.32 -24.50 21.21
N SER A 679 9.67 -23.62 21.95
CA SER A 679 10.35 -22.74 22.90
C SER A 679 9.64 -22.70 24.24
N THR A 680 10.41 -22.62 25.31
CA THR A 680 9.90 -22.35 26.66
C THR A 680 10.72 -21.25 27.30
N GLN A 681 10.02 -20.19 27.72
CA GLN A 681 10.64 -19.04 28.37
C GLN A 681 11.46 -19.46 29.59
N GLY A 682 12.72 -19.02 29.65
CA GLY A 682 13.71 -19.33 30.67
C GLY A 682 14.45 -20.66 30.51
N ILE A 683 14.10 -21.49 29.50
CA ILE A 683 14.74 -22.79 29.25
C ILE A 683 15.55 -22.79 27.95
N GLY A 684 14.98 -22.23 26.87
CA GLY A 684 15.63 -22.18 25.56
C GLY A 684 14.67 -22.39 24.40
N THR A 685 15.22 -22.44 23.19
CA THR A 685 14.46 -22.57 21.94
C THR A 685 15.04 -23.67 21.06
N GLU A 686 14.16 -24.45 20.43
CA GLU A 686 14.48 -25.44 19.40
C GLU A 686 13.68 -25.10 18.14
N ILE A 687 14.38 -24.90 17.03
CA ILE A 687 13.78 -24.64 15.71
C ILE A 687 14.23 -25.74 14.77
N ILE A 688 13.27 -26.42 14.15
CA ILE A 688 13.49 -27.50 13.19
C ILE A 688 12.92 -27.06 11.85
N THR A 689 13.79 -26.94 10.85
CA THR A 689 13.39 -26.69 9.46
C THR A 689 13.59 -27.96 8.66
N SER A 690 12.60 -28.32 7.84
CA SER A 690 12.68 -29.49 6.98
C SER A 690 12.20 -29.19 5.58
N CYS A 691 12.81 -29.80 4.56
CA CYS A 691 12.36 -29.73 3.17
C CYS A 691 12.88 -30.92 2.36
N HIS A 692 12.33 -31.11 1.17
CA HIS A 692 12.82 -32.05 0.18
C HIS A 692 13.81 -31.36 -0.77
N VAL A 693 14.96 -31.99 -0.99
CA VAL A 693 15.98 -31.54 -1.93
C VAL A 693 16.36 -32.68 -2.86
N ARG A 694 16.76 -32.34 -4.08
CA ARG A 694 17.26 -33.34 -5.03
C ARG A 694 18.71 -33.66 -4.69
N LYS A 695 19.08 -34.93 -4.80
CA LYS A 695 20.47 -35.39 -4.72
C LYS A 695 21.17 -34.97 -6.02
N ALA A 696 22.33 -34.36 -5.88
CA ALA A 696 23.13 -33.99 -7.04
C ALA A 696 23.92 -35.22 -7.55
N PRO A 697 24.11 -35.39 -8.87
CA PRO A 697 24.88 -36.50 -9.42
C PRO A 697 26.32 -36.45 -8.89
N ALA A 698 26.76 -37.56 -8.29
CA ALA A 698 28.06 -37.66 -7.64
C ALA A 698 29.20 -37.47 -8.65
N SER A 699 29.75 -36.25 -8.74
CA SER A 699 31.10 -36.04 -9.26
C SER A 699 32.07 -36.16 -8.10
N SER A 700 33.02 -37.10 -8.21
CA SER A 700 33.91 -37.57 -7.14
C SER A 700 34.90 -36.52 -6.60
N ASP A 701 34.96 -35.32 -7.18
CA ASP A 701 35.94 -34.29 -6.82
C ASP A 701 35.42 -33.22 -5.84
N VAL A 702 34.10 -33.12 -5.61
CA VAL A 702 33.51 -31.99 -4.84
C VAL A 702 32.80 -32.40 -3.55
N ALA A 703 32.17 -33.58 -3.51
CA ALA A 703 31.43 -34.05 -2.33
C ALA A 703 32.38 -34.49 -1.20
N TYR A 704 32.16 -33.99 0.01
CA TYR A 704 32.89 -34.49 1.17
C TYR A 704 32.37 -35.89 1.56
N ILE A 705 33.18 -36.90 1.26
CA ILE A 705 33.02 -38.28 1.69
C ILE A 705 34.20 -38.59 2.61
N PRO A 706 33.99 -39.14 3.81
CA PRO A 706 35.10 -39.48 4.71
C PRO A 706 36.05 -40.45 4.00
N GLN A 707 37.30 -40.03 3.81
CA GLN A 707 38.31 -40.86 3.13
C GLN A 707 39.17 -41.61 4.15
N LEU A 708 39.21 -41.13 5.40
CA LEU A 708 39.92 -41.76 6.50
C LEU A 708 39.07 -42.85 7.16
N ASP A 709 39.56 -44.08 7.21
CA ASP A 709 39.01 -45.14 8.07
C ASP A 709 40.19 -45.86 8.75
N VAL A 710 40.27 -45.75 10.07
CA VAL A 710 41.35 -46.38 10.84
C VAL A 710 41.04 -47.83 11.23
N HIS A 711 39.85 -48.36 10.92
CA HIS A 711 39.43 -49.74 11.22
C HIS A 711 39.78 -50.19 12.65
N GLN A 712 39.54 -49.33 13.65
CA GLN A 712 39.85 -49.58 15.07
C GLN A 712 41.35 -49.79 15.39
N SER A 713 42.25 -49.46 14.47
CA SER A 713 43.70 -49.58 14.63
C SER A 713 44.33 -48.47 15.47
N CYS A 714 43.59 -47.39 15.72
CA CYS A 714 44.05 -46.21 16.45
C CYS A 714 43.11 -45.90 17.61
N THR A 715 43.67 -45.46 18.76
CA THR A 715 42.88 -45.07 19.93
C THR A 715 42.90 -43.54 20.09
N ALA A 716 41.72 -42.93 20.22
CA ALA A 716 41.55 -41.52 20.50
C ALA A 716 41.22 -41.32 21.99
N HIS A 717 42.06 -40.56 22.70
CA HIS A 717 41.87 -40.26 24.12
C HIS A 717 41.37 -38.83 24.28
N LEU A 718 40.21 -38.64 24.93
CA LEU A 718 39.57 -37.34 25.13
C LEU A 718 39.73 -36.87 26.58
N PHE A 719 40.16 -35.63 26.76
CA PHE A 719 40.38 -34.99 28.06
C PHE A 719 39.79 -33.57 28.11
N GLY A 720 39.35 -33.16 29.31
CA GLY A 720 38.87 -31.79 29.57
C GLY A 720 37.44 -31.51 29.07
N PHE A 721 36.64 -32.55 28.82
CA PHE A 721 35.23 -32.41 28.44
C PHE A 721 34.36 -32.50 29.70
N PRO A 722 33.86 -31.36 30.24
CA PRO A 722 33.02 -31.39 31.44
C PRO A 722 31.68 -32.07 31.13
N THR A 723 31.30 -33.04 31.96
CA THR A 723 29.98 -33.72 31.88
C THR A 723 28.90 -32.98 32.66
N ASP A 724 29.31 -32.00 33.44
CA ASP A 724 28.51 -31.28 34.43
C ASP A 724 27.61 -30.21 33.77
N THR A 725 27.98 -29.82 32.55
CA THR A 725 27.20 -28.88 31.71
C THR A 725 26.63 -29.62 30.50
N ASP A 726 25.39 -29.29 30.13
CA ASP A 726 24.75 -29.89 28.96
C ASP A 726 25.54 -29.65 27.68
N GLY A 727 26.14 -28.46 27.51
CA GLY A 727 26.99 -28.13 26.36
C GLY A 727 28.25 -28.99 26.26
N GLY A 728 28.92 -29.24 27.40
CA GLY A 728 30.11 -30.10 27.45
C GLY A 728 29.77 -31.55 27.13
N ARG A 729 28.63 -32.05 27.62
CA ARG A 729 28.10 -33.38 27.30
C ARG A 729 27.76 -33.52 25.81
N ILE A 730 27.02 -32.56 25.23
CA ILE A 730 26.66 -32.58 23.81
C ILE A 730 27.91 -32.54 22.91
N LEU A 731 28.90 -31.71 23.26
CA LEU A 731 30.17 -31.64 22.54
C LEU A 731 30.92 -32.98 22.62
N GLN A 732 31.01 -33.58 23.81
CA GLN A 732 31.65 -34.88 23.99
C GLN A 732 30.96 -35.97 23.16
N GLU A 733 29.64 -36.08 23.26
CA GLU A 733 28.83 -37.04 22.49
C GLU A 733 29.06 -36.87 20.97
N THR A 734 29.10 -35.63 20.48
CA THR A 734 29.33 -35.31 19.07
C THR A 734 30.73 -35.71 18.60
N ILE A 735 31.77 -35.39 19.37
CA ILE A 735 33.17 -35.73 19.02
C ILE A 735 33.38 -37.26 19.09
N VAL A 736 32.81 -37.94 20.09
CA VAL A 736 32.83 -39.40 20.18
C VAL A 736 32.12 -40.01 18.97
N HIS A 737 30.96 -39.46 18.58
CA HIS A 737 30.22 -39.90 17.40
C HIS A 737 31.05 -39.76 16.12
N TYR A 738 31.70 -38.62 15.90
CA TYR A 738 32.59 -38.44 14.75
C TYR A 738 33.76 -39.44 14.76
N LEU A 739 34.53 -39.52 15.85
CA LEU A 739 35.69 -40.40 15.94
C LEU A 739 35.34 -41.88 15.73
N SER A 740 34.25 -42.36 16.34
CA SER A 740 33.83 -43.76 16.25
C SER A 740 33.11 -44.09 14.95
N THR A 741 32.13 -43.28 14.54
CA THR A 741 31.20 -43.60 13.45
C THR A 741 31.74 -43.13 12.10
N TRP A 742 32.39 -41.98 12.04
CA TRP A 742 32.93 -41.44 10.78
C TRP A 742 34.23 -42.12 10.38
N TRP A 743 35.20 -42.19 11.30
CA TRP A 743 36.58 -42.64 10.99
C TRP A 743 37.00 -43.94 11.68
N GLY A 744 36.19 -44.54 12.55
CA GLY A 744 36.43 -45.89 13.10
C GLY A 744 37.45 -45.98 14.23
N PHE A 745 37.69 -44.92 15.01
CA PHE A 745 38.60 -44.94 16.16
C PHE A 745 38.02 -45.72 17.36
N LEU A 746 38.91 -46.33 18.15
CA LEU A 746 38.58 -46.74 19.51
C LEU A 746 38.66 -45.52 20.43
N VAL A 747 37.54 -45.08 20.99
CA VAL A 747 37.49 -43.84 21.78
C VAL A 747 37.53 -44.15 23.28
N ARG A 748 38.41 -43.48 24.02
CA ARG A 748 38.46 -43.52 25.49
C ARG A 748 38.29 -42.11 26.05
N VAL A 749 37.32 -41.94 26.93
CA VAL A 749 37.05 -40.69 27.63
C VAL A 749 37.62 -40.79 29.04
N HIS A 750 38.34 -39.76 29.46
CA HIS A 750 39.05 -39.75 30.74
C HIS A 750 38.62 -38.56 31.61
N HIS A 751 38.57 -38.77 32.92
CA HIS A 751 38.35 -37.72 33.91
C HIS A 751 39.66 -37.03 34.29
N GLU A 752 39.64 -35.74 34.65
CA GLU A 752 40.85 -34.94 34.90
C GLU A 752 41.71 -35.43 36.08
N ASP A 753 41.10 -36.18 36.99
CA ASP A 753 41.70 -36.74 38.21
C ASP A 753 42.45 -38.07 37.98
N GLU A 754 42.45 -38.64 36.77
CA GLU A 754 43.20 -39.88 36.48
C GLU A 754 44.72 -39.63 36.42
N ASP A 755 45.50 -40.54 37.01
CA ASP A 755 46.96 -40.48 37.03
C ASP A 755 47.57 -40.59 35.62
N ALA A 756 48.16 -39.49 35.13
CA ALA A 756 48.81 -39.39 33.82
C ALA A 756 49.86 -40.50 33.57
N SER A 757 50.50 -41.00 34.62
CA SER A 757 51.51 -42.06 34.57
C SER A 757 50.93 -43.42 34.15
N SER A 758 49.71 -43.75 34.59
CA SER A 758 49.01 -44.99 34.19
C SER A 758 48.52 -44.91 32.73
N LEU A 759 48.22 -43.69 32.30
CA LEU A 759 47.72 -43.36 30.98
C LEU A 759 48.80 -43.52 29.91
N VAL A 760 49.99 -42.95 30.15
CA VAL A 760 51.18 -43.08 29.29
C VAL A 760 51.66 -44.54 29.19
N ALA A 761 51.56 -45.32 30.27
CA ALA A 761 51.89 -46.75 30.27
C ALA A 761 50.95 -47.59 29.38
N SER A 762 49.72 -47.12 29.14
CA SER A 762 48.73 -47.75 28.26
C SER A 762 48.82 -47.30 26.80
N MET A 763 49.68 -46.31 26.49
CA MET A 763 49.77 -45.71 25.17
C MET A 763 50.64 -46.53 24.22
N THR A 764 50.01 -47.12 23.19
CA THR A 764 50.72 -47.81 22.09
C THR A 764 51.08 -46.82 20.97
N GLN A 765 51.83 -47.26 19.95
CA GLN A 765 52.39 -46.41 18.87
C GLN A 765 51.35 -45.71 17.95
N ARG A 766 50.02 -45.84 18.18
CA ARG A 766 48.95 -45.30 17.31
C ARG A 766 47.83 -44.59 18.09
N ASN A 767 48.20 -43.64 18.95
CA ASN A 767 47.23 -42.92 19.80
C ASN A 767 47.21 -41.42 19.50
N VAL A 768 46.00 -40.83 19.49
CA VAL A 768 45.77 -39.38 19.34
C VAL A 768 45.14 -38.84 20.62
N VAL A 769 45.63 -37.72 21.12
CA VAL A 769 45.08 -37.07 22.33
C VAL A 769 44.33 -35.81 21.93
N LEU A 770 43.05 -35.73 22.31
CA LEU A 770 42.19 -34.56 22.12
C LEU A 770 41.97 -33.85 23.45
N LEU A 771 42.34 -32.57 23.51
CA LEU A 771 42.14 -31.72 24.68
C LEU A 771 41.10 -30.65 24.40
N ASN A 772 40.11 -30.53 25.28
CA ASN A 772 39.26 -29.36 25.36
C ASN A 772 39.89 -28.32 26.31
N SER A 773 39.82 -27.04 25.95
CA SER A 773 40.65 -25.87 26.36
C SER A 773 40.86 -25.53 27.84
N ARG A 774 40.62 -26.43 28.79
CA ARG A 774 40.73 -26.16 30.24
C ARG A 774 41.54 -27.20 31.04
N SER A 775 42.37 -28.03 30.41
CA SER A 775 43.05 -29.11 31.17
C SER A 775 44.50 -28.78 31.58
N ALA A 776 44.79 -28.89 32.88
CA ALA A 776 46.14 -28.84 33.46
C ALA A 776 47.05 -30.03 33.03
N LEU A 777 46.50 -30.95 32.24
CA LEU A 777 47.16 -32.15 31.75
C LEU A 777 48.36 -31.85 30.84
N VAL A 778 48.35 -30.74 30.09
CA VAL A 778 49.48 -30.36 29.22
C VAL A 778 50.78 -30.19 30.01
N HIS A 779 50.72 -29.57 31.19
CA HIS A 779 51.89 -29.41 32.06
C HIS A 779 52.36 -30.75 32.66
N ARG A 780 51.46 -31.72 32.83
CA ARG A 780 51.78 -33.08 33.31
C ARG A 780 52.35 -33.97 32.21
N LEU A 781 52.04 -33.72 30.94
CA LEU A 781 52.62 -34.46 29.80
C LEU A 781 54.04 -34.00 29.47
N LEU A 782 54.38 -32.73 29.71
CA LEU A 782 55.72 -32.17 29.46
C LEU A 782 56.85 -32.87 30.27
N SER A 783 56.52 -33.59 31.34
CA SER A 783 57.49 -34.31 32.18
C SER A 783 57.75 -35.76 31.71
N GLN A 784 57.24 -36.17 30.55
CA GLN A 784 57.32 -37.54 30.02
C GLN A 784 58.36 -37.66 28.89
N ASP A 785 58.98 -38.84 28.75
CA ASP A 785 60.01 -39.11 27.74
C ASP A 785 59.46 -39.23 26.29
N ARG A 786 58.15 -39.49 26.13
CA ARG A 786 57.52 -39.67 24.82
C ARG A 786 56.18 -38.94 24.75
N LEU A 787 56.09 -37.97 23.83
CA LEU A 787 54.93 -37.09 23.68
C LEU A 787 54.02 -37.57 22.53
N PRO A 788 52.74 -37.93 22.78
CA PRO A 788 51.79 -38.26 21.73
C PRO A 788 51.38 -37.01 20.93
N PRO A 789 50.89 -37.17 19.69
CA PRO A 789 50.34 -36.06 18.93
C PRO A 789 49.08 -35.51 19.61
N LEU A 790 49.05 -34.20 19.77
CA LEU A 790 48.09 -33.47 20.58
C LEU A 790 47.22 -32.58 19.71
N ILE A 791 45.90 -32.77 19.77
CA ILE A 791 44.91 -31.91 19.11
C ILE A 791 44.23 -31.08 20.20
N SER A 792 44.39 -29.77 20.13
CA SER A 792 43.77 -28.84 21.07
C SER A 792 42.53 -28.21 20.43
N LEU A 793 41.36 -28.43 21.04
CA LEU A 793 40.09 -27.78 20.70
C LEU A 793 40.02 -26.43 21.39
N THR A 794 40.21 -25.34 20.64
CA THR A 794 40.38 -23.97 21.18
C THR A 794 39.42 -22.95 20.59
N ASP A 795 38.93 -22.04 21.45
CA ASP A 795 38.26 -20.81 21.04
C ASP A 795 39.30 -19.71 20.75
N LEU A 796 38.98 -18.69 19.94
CA LEU A 796 39.94 -17.64 19.56
C LEU A 796 40.65 -16.98 20.75
N TYR A 797 39.93 -16.77 21.85
CA TYR A 797 40.46 -16.16 23.07
C TYR A 797 41.49 -17.07 23.78
N SER A 798 41.18 -18.36 23.87
CA SER A 798 42.07 -19.36 24.49
C SER A 798 43.36 -19.59 23.70
N LYS A 799 43.34 -19.31 22.38
CA LYS A 799 44.53 -19.44 21.51
C LYS A 799 45.70 -18.57 21.98
N GLN A 800 45.46 -17.39 22.55
CA GLN A 800 46.53 -16.53 23.08
C GLN A 800 47.07 -17.05 24.43
N LEU A 801 46.19 -17.54 25.31
CA LEU A 801 46.58 -18.06 26.63
C LEU A 801 47.40 -19.36 26.55
N PHE A 802 47.08 -20.24 25.59
CA PHE A 802 47.72 -21.54 25.44
C PHE A 802 48.89 -21.56 24.46
N LYS A 803 49.16 -20.45 23.77
CA LYS A 803 50.24 -20.34 22.79
C LYS A 803 51.59 -20.70 23.42
N ASP A 804 51.87 -20.17 24.60
CA ASP A 804 53.14 -20.39 25.30
C ASP A 804 53.32 -21.85 25.77
N THR A 805 52.24 -22.45 26.30
CA THR A 805 52.25 -23.84 26.79
C THR A 805 52.37 -24.85 25.64
N LEU A 806 51.72 -24.61 24.51
CA LEU A 806 51.79 -25.48 23.33
C LEU A 806 53.09 -25.28 22.54
N GLU A 807 53.66 -24.07 22.55
CA GLU A 807 55.02 -23.84 22.05
C GLU A 807 56.06 -24.58 22.89
N ALA A 808 55.88 -24.65 24.21
CA ALA A 808 56.73 -25.47 25.09
C ALA A 808 56.62 -26.97 24.76
N TYR A 809 55.41 -27.48 24.48
CA TYR A 809 55.20 -28.87 24.06
C TYR A 809 55.84 -29.20 22.71
N ARG A 810 55.75 -28.26 21.76
CA ARG A 810 56.41 -28.38 20.46
C ARG A 810 57.93 -28.35 20.57
N LYS A 811 58.49 -27.50 21.45
CA LYS A 811 59.93 -27.45 21.75
C LYS A 811 60.44 -28.72 22.42
N ALA A 812 59.60 -29.42 23.18
CA ALA A 812 59.91 -30.72 23.78
C ALA A 812 59.82 -31.91 22.79
N GLY A 813 59.50 -31.67 21.51
CA GLY A 813 59.49 -32.68 20.45
C GLY A 813 58.13 -33.32 20.18
N GLY A 814 57.04 -32.84 20.78
CA GLY A 814 55.68 -33.31 20.51
C GLY A 814 54.99 -32.57 19.35
N ALA A 815 54.18 -33.27 18.56
CA ALA A 815 53.36 -32.67 17.51
C ALA A 815 52.08 -32.04 18.10
N THR A 816 51.78 -30.78 17.76
CA THR A 816 50.58 -30.07 18.20
C THR A 816 49.77 -29.55 17.02
N TYR A 817 48.45 -29.76 17.07
CA TYR A 817 47.50 -29.30 16.07
C TYR A 817 46.38 -28.52 16.75
N PHE A 818 45.90 -27.48 16.06
CA PHE A 818 44.82 -26.63 16.54
C PHE A 818 43.54 -26.92 15.78
N LEU A 819 42.45 -27.10 16.51
CA LEU A 819 41.13 -27.20 15.94
C LEU A 819 40.23 -26.16 16.59
N GLN A 820 39.75 -25.22 15.79
CA GLN A 820 38.89 -24.14 16.29
C GLN A 820 37.47 -24.67 16.54
N LYS A 821 36.84 -24.22 17.63
CA LYS A 821 35.40 -24.44 17.86
C LYS A 821 34.56 -23.28 17.28
N PRO A 822 33.35 -23.54 16.76
CA PRO A 822 32.75 -24.86 16.53
C PRO A 822 33.52 -25.64 15.45
N THR A 823 33.47 -26.97 15.49
CA THR A 823 34.17 -27.82 14.51
C THR A 823 33.25 -28.87 13.92
N GLY A 824 33.30 -28.99 12.59
CA GLY A 824 32.58 -30.01 11.83
C GLY A 824 33.52 -31.11 11.32
N PRO A 825 32.95 -32.18 10.75
CA PRO A 825 33.71 -33.37 10.35
C PRO A 825 34.79 -33.06 9.30
N ALA A 826 34.52 -32.19 8.32
CA ALA A 826 35.47 -31.90 7.23
C ALA A 826 36.82 -31.35 7.74
N ARG A 827 36.77 -30.27 8.53
CA ARG A 827 38.00 -29.69 9.13
C ARG A 827 38.69 -30.66 10.10
N MET A 828 37.92 -31.46 10.82
CA MET A 828 38.46 -32.41 11.78
C MET A 828 39.22 -33.54 11.06
N GLU A 829 38.73 -34.03 9.93
CA GLU A 829 39.42 -35.04 9.12
C GLU A 829 40.77 -34.54 8.58
N ASP A 830 40.84 -33.28 8.10
CA ASP A 830 42.10 -32.68 7.63
C ASP A 830 43.19 -32.68 8.71
N VAL A 831 42.81 -32.32 9.94
CA VAL A 831 43.73 -32.30 11.09
C VAL A 831 44.10 -33.72 11.54
N LEU A 832 43.13 -34.64 11.55
CA LEU A 832 43.38 -36.05 11.90
C LEU A 832 44.32 -36.73 10.90
N ARG A 833 44.18 -36.45 9.60
CA ARG A 833 45.06 -36.96 8.54
C ARG A 833 46.49 -36.45 8.74
N ALA A 834 46.66 -35.14 8.93
CA ALA A 834 47.96 -34.53 9.18
C ALA A 834 48.64 -35.07 10.47
N CYS A 835 47.85 -35.46 11.46
CA CYS A 835 48.30 -36.08 12.71
C CYS A 835 48.80 -37.52 12.51
N LEU A 836 48.12 -38.32 11.68
CA LEU A 836 48.45 -39.73 11.45
C LEU A 836 49.64 -39.93 10.49
N GLU A 837 49.82 -39.04 9.50
CA GLU A 837 50.90 -39.13 8.50
C GLU A 837 52.32 -38.88 9.09
N GLN A 838 52.44 -38.32 10.30
CA GLN A 838 53.74 -38.06 10.95
C GLN A 838 54.24 -39.18 11.88
N VAL A 839 53.56 -40.33 11.95
CA VAL A 839 54.06 -41.52 12.68
C VAL A 839 55.04 -42.28 11.76
N PRO A 840 56.35 -42.30 12.03
CA PRO A 840 57.33 -42.77 11.05
C PRO A 840 57.24 -44.28 10.80
N GLU A 841 56.95 -44.65 9.55
CA GLU A 841 57.37 -45.94 9.01
C GLU A 841 58.91 -45.95 8.87
N GLN A 842 59.54 -47.07 9.21
CA GLN A 842 60.99 -47.24 9.13
C GLN A 842 61.54 -47.09 7.69
N PRO A 843 62.84 -46.77 7.55
CA PRO A 843 63.39 -46.20 6.34
C PRO A 843 63.71 -47.29 5.30
N SER A 844 63.21 -47.11 4.10
CA SER A 844 63.75 -47.77 2.91
C SER A 844 63.54 -46.87 1.70
N GLY A 845 64.64 -46.30 1.19
CA GLY A 845 64.71 -45.74 -0.15
C GLY A 845 64.48 -44.23 -0.23
N SER A 846 65.59 -43.52 -0.41
CA SER A 846 65.70 -42.11 -0.83
C SER A 846 64.63 -41.63 -1.82
N ILE A 847 63.89 -40.56 -1.50
CA ILE A 847 63.26 -39.71 -2.52
C ILE A 847 63.40 -38.22 -2.15
N SER A 848 63.66 -37.47 -3.22
CA SER A 848 64.13 -36.10 -3.37
C SER A 848 63.13 -35.01 -2.93
N LEU A 849 63.65 -33.94 -2.34
CA LEU A 849 62.98 -32.64 -2.18
C LEU A 849 62.78 -31.99 -3.56
N ALA A 850 61.58 -32.05 -4.12
CA ALA A 850 61.20 -31.23 -5.27
C ALA A 850 59.68 -30.95 -5.37
N ARG A 851 59.33 -29.66 -5.27
CA ARG A 851 58.28 -28.91 -6.00
C ARG A 851 56.92 -29.58 -6.28
N LEU A 852 55.87 -28.98 -5.71
CA LEU A 852 54.53 -28.80 -6.30
C LEU A 852 54.28 -27.27 -6.23
N LYS A 853 54.23 -26.42 -7.27
CA LYS A 853 53.62 -26.46 -8.61
C LYS A 853 52.13 -26.82 -8.59
N VAL A 854 51.32 -25.80 -8.28
CA VAL A 854 49.90 -25.72 -8.59
C VAL A 854 49.77 -25.43 -10.09
N SER A 855 49.59 -26.48 -10.88
CA SER A 855 49.10 -26.42 -12.24
C SER A 855 48.45 -27.77 -12.55
N ASN A 856 47.12 -27.79 -12.63
CA ASN A 856 46.28 -28.59 -13.53
C ASN A 856 44.84 -28.61 -12.97
N LEU A 857 43.98 -27.76 -13.53
CA LEU A 857 42.53 -27.95 -13.53
C LEU A 857 42.18 -28.82 -14.76
N PRO A 858 41.25 -29.80 -14.65
CA PRO A 858 40.75 -30.55 -15.79
C PRO A 858 39.79 -29.68 -16.62
N GLU A 859 39.91 -29.80 -17.95
CA GLU A 859 38.96 -29.29 -18.94
C GLU A 859 37.56 -29.89 -18.70
N VAL A 860 36.53 -29.03 -18.64
CA VAL A 860 35.13 -29.47 -18.75
C VAL A 860 34.45 -28.71 -19.88
N SER A 861 34.12 -29.50 -20.90
CA SER A 861 33.35 -29.25 -22.11
C SER A 861 32.17 -28.28 -21.95
N SER A 862 32.16 -27.23 -22.76
CA SER A 862 31.03 -26.34 -22.99
C SER A 862 30.04 -26.96 -24.00
N ALA A 863 28.85 -27.31 -23.52
CA ALA A 863 27.70 -27.55 -24.40
C ALA A 863 26.47 -26.85 -23.80
N ILE A 864 26.08 -25.73 -24.40
CA ILE A 864 24.76 -25.10 -24.21
C ILE A 864 24.02 -25.17 -25.56
N PRO A 865 22.73 -25.56 -25.60
CA PRO A 865 21.98 -25.73 -26.83
C PRO A 865 21.64 -24.38 -27.47
N ALA A 866 21.73 -24.32 -28.80
CA ALA A 866 21.22 -23.22 -29.59
C ALA A 866 19.68 -23.20 -29.54
N ILE A 867 19.09 -22.10 -29.05
CA ILE A 867 17.67 -21.80 -29.26
C ILE A 867 17.57 -20.96 -30.53
N ASN A 868 17.13 -21.63 -31.60
CA ASN A 868 16.59 -20.99 -32.80
C ASN A 868 15.23 -20.37 -32.48
N THR A 869 15.06 -19.07 -32.72
CA THR A 869 13.73 -18.52 -33.02
C THR A 869 13.80 -17.52 -34.16
N SER A 870 13.04 -17.89 -35.19
CA SER A 870 12.89 -17.27 -36.50
C SER A 870 12.22 -15.89 -36.44
N ARG A 871 12.55 -15.08 -37.46
CA ARG A 871 11.97 -13.77 -37.80
C ARG A 871 10.45 -13.80 -37.98
N SER A 872 9.77 -12.74 -37.51
CA SER A 872 8.82 -11.92 -38.30
C SER A 872 8.24 -10.73 -37.51
N ASN A 873 8.45 -9.50 -38.04
CA ASN A 873 7.56 -8.32 -38.19
C ASN A 873 6.70 -7.82 -36.99
N VAL A 874 6.49 -6.52 -36.69
CA VAL A 874 6.66 -5.22 -37.38
C VAL A 874 6.27 -4.06 -36.41
N LEU A 875 6.93 -2.88 -36.53
CA LEU A 875 6.62 -1.48 -36.10
C LEU A 875 6.47 -1.16 -34.59
N ALA A 876 7.04 -0.09 -34.02
CA ALA A 876 7.16 1.29 -34.52
C ALA A 876 8.53 1.96 -34.24
N SER A 877 8.95 2.87 -35.13
CA SER A 877 10.20 3.64 -35.07
C SER A 877 10.05 4.94 -34.27
N PRO A 878 11.02 5.32 -33.41
CA PRO A 878 11.08 6.66 -32.83
C PRO A 878 11.57 7.70 -33.85
N ASP A 879 11.18 8.95 -33.62
CA ASP A 879 11.17 10.04 -34.58
C ASP A 879 12.58 10.54 -34.93
N ARG A 880 12.88 10.63 -36.23
CA ARG A 880 14.23 10.88 -36.78
C ARG A 880 14.77 12.28 -36.42
N ASN A 881 13.87 13.21 -36.09
CA ASN A 881 14.17 14.61 -35.78
C ASN A 881 14.68 14.83 -34.35
N GLU A 882 14.40 13.90 -33.42
CA GLU A 882 14.87 14.01 -32.03
C GLU A 882 16.34 13.61 -31.91
N LEU A 883 16.74 12.55 -32.62
CA LEU A 883 18.12 12.05 -32.65
C LEU A 883 19.11 13.05 -33.29
N GLU A 884 18.69 13.75 -34.35
CA GLU A 884 19.51 14.81 -34.99
C GLU A 884 19.66 16.06 -34.11
N ARG A 885 18.69 16.37 -33.23
CA ARG A 885 18.82 17.44 -32.25
C ARG A 885 19.81 17.08 -31.15
N SER A 886 19.73 15.86 -30.61
CA SER A 886 20.66 15.40 -29.57
C SER A 886 22.11 15.31 -30.06
N LEU A 887 22.34 14.92 -31.32
CA LEU A 887 23.68 14.91 -31.93
C LEU A 887 24.29 16.32 -32.06
N ASN A 888 23.47 17.34 -32.33
CA ASN A 888 23.91 18.74 -32.42
C ASN A 888 24.13 19.37 -31.03
N GLU A 889 23.37 18.97 -30.01
CA GLU A 889 23.59 19.41 -28.63
C GLU A 889 24.86 18.82 -28.02
N VAL A 890 25.22 17.57 -28.34
CA VAL A 890 26.49 16.93 -27.90
C VAL A 890 27.71 17.64 -28.48
N ALA A 891 27.63 18.18 -29.70
CA ALA A 891 28.71 18.97 -30.30
C ALA A 891 28.95 20.32 -29.58
N ALA A 892 27.95 20.87 -28.88
CA ALA A 892 28.03 22.16 -28.20
C ALA A 892 28.64 22.11 -26.79
N TYR A 893 28.67 20.92 -26.15
CA TYR A 893 29.20 20.73 -24.79
C TYR A 893 30.66 20.20 -24.73
N ALA A 894 31.31 19.97 -25.87
CA ALA A 894 32.67 19.47 -25.92
C ALA A 894 33.71 20.54 -25.48
N SER A 895 34.14 20.47 -24.22
CA SER A 895 35.36 21.16 -23.78
C SER A 895 36.60 20.45 -24.36
N PRO A 896 37.66 21.18 -24.78
CA PRO A 896 38.82 20.61 -25.46
C PRO A 896 39.81 19.99 -24.46
N SER A 897 39.45 18.85 -23.86
CA SER A 897 40.41 17.95 -23.23
C SER A 897 40.40 16.63 -24.01
N SER A 898 41.41 16.42 -24.85
CA SER A 898 41.54 15.20 -25.66
C SER A 898 41.66 13.96 -24.75
N PRO A 899 40.91 12.86 -24.98
CA PRO A 899 41.02 11.64 -24.19
C PRO A 899 42.41 11.00 -24.41
N THR A 900 43.26 11.11 -23.39
CA THR A 900 44.61 10.54 -23.36
C THR A 900 44.53 9.03 -23.11
N VAL A 901 45.11 8.24 -24.01
CA VAL A 901 45.23 6.79 -23.86
C VAL A 901 46.26 6.52 -22.76
N LYS A 902 45.85 5.89 -21.65
CA LYS A 902 46.77 5.49 -20.57
C LYS A 902 47.34 4.10 -20.93
N VAL A 903 48.62 4.04 -21.33
CA VAL A 903 49.31 2.78 -21.71
C VAL A 903 50.36 2.45 -20.66
N ALA A 904 50.41 1.18 -20.21
CA ALA A 904 51.59 0.60 -19.57
C ALA A 904 52.50 0.00 -20.66
N PRO A 905 53.82 0.28 -20.67
CA PRO A 905 54.71 -0.23 -21.70
C PRO A 905 54.94 -1.73 -21.53
N ASP A 906 54.92 -2.45 -22.66
CA ASP A 906 55.14 -3.88 -22.86
C ASP A 906 54.03 -4.86 -22.44
N ALA A 907 53.18 -5.25 -23.40
CA ALA A 907 52.58 -6.60 -23.48
C ALA A 907 51.90 -6.89 -24.84
N ALA A 908 51.78 -8.18 -25.16
CA ALA A 908 51.48 -8.78 -26.46
C ALA A 908 49.99 -8.82 -26.91
N PHE A 909 49.11 -8.00 -26.33
CA PHE A 909 47.68 -8.00 -26.68
C PHE A 909 47.31 -6.81 -27.58
N THR A 910 46.74 -7.10 -28.77
CA THR A 910 46.15 -6.10 -29.68
C THR A 910 44.72 -5.66 -29.29
N PHE A 911 44.13 -6.26 -28.25
CA PHE A 911 42.78 -6.02 -27.75
C PHE A 911 42.67 -4.67 -27.01
N ARG A 912 41.62 -3.88 -27.25
CA ARG A 912 41.47 -2.51 -26.72
C ARG A 912 40.08 -2.24 -26.19
N VAL A 913 39.99 -1.68 -24.98
CA VAL A 913 38.74 -1.53 -24.23
C VAL A 913 38.40 -0.06 -23.98
N LEU A 914 37.14 0.32 -24.16
CA LEU A 914 36.56 1.57 -23.65
C LEU A 914 35.64 1.20 -22.48
N PHE A 915 35.72 1.90 -21.36
CA PHE A 915 34.71 1.77 -20.30
C PHE A 915 34.16 3.11 -19.84
N ALA A 916 32.89 3.13 -19.44
CA ALA A 916 32.20 4.31 -18.95
C ALA A 916 31.41 4.01 -17.67
N ASP A 917 31.70 4.74 -16.58
CA ASP A 917 31.03 4.65 -15.29
C ASP A 917 31.05 6.03 -14.63
N ASP A 918 29.93 6.49 -14.07
CA ASP A 918 29.84 7.79 -13.39
C ASP A 918 30.41 7.74 -11.97
N ASN A 919 30.57 6.53 -11.42
CA ASN A 919 31.14 6.33 -10.10
C ASN A 919 32.68 6.17 -10.15
N PRO A 920 33.44 7.07 -9.51
CA PRO A 920 34.90 7.06 -9.57
C PRO A 920 35.54 5.79 -8.96
N ILE A 921 34.87 5.13 -8.02
CA ILE A 921 35.36 3.88 -7.40
C ILE A 921 35.29 2.73 -8.42
N ASN A 922 34.20 2.63 -9.16
CA ASN A 922 34.03 1.61 -10.21
C ASN A 922 35.04 1.83 -11.34
N CYS A 923 35.25 3.08 -11.75
CA CYS A 923 36.31 3.44 -12.71
C CYS A 923 37.69 3.00 -12.24
N GLN A 924 38.03 3.25 -10.97
CA GLN A 924 39.31 2.82 -10.40
C GLN A 924 39.47 1.29 -10.39
N MET A 925 38.40 0.55 -10.07
CA MET A 925 38.38 -0.91 -10.08
C MET A 925 38.58 -1.48 -11.49
N LEU A 926 37.80 -1.02 -12.48
CA LEU A 926 37.92 -1.45 -13.89
C LEU A 926 39.30 -1.13 -14.46
N ALA A 927 39.82 0.07 -14.15
CA ALA A 927 41.18 0.46 -14.53
C ALA A 927 42.24 -0.43 -13.87
N ALA A 928 42.06 -0.84 -12.61
CA ALA A 928 42.98 -1.75 -11.93
C ALA A 928 42.97 -3.15 -12.57
N TYR A 929 41.79 -3.67 -12.94
CA TYR A 929 41.66 -4.95 -13.63
C TYR A 929 42.33 -4.94 -15.00
N LEU A 930 42.09 -3.92 -15.81
CA LEU A 930 42.70 -3.79 -17.14
C LEU A 930 44.22 -3.59 -17.07
N ARG A 931 44.73 -2.86 -16.05
CA ARG A 931 46.17 -2.76 -15.77
C ARG A 931 46.80 -4.10 -15.40
N LYS A 932 46.13 -4.90 -14.56
CA LYS A 932 46.57 -6.25 -14.16
C LYS A 932 46.62 -7.21 -15.34
N LEU A 933 45.73 -7.04 -16.32
CA LEU A 933 45.68 -7.84 -17.55
C LEU A 933 46.57 -7.28 -18.68
N HIS A 934 47.25 -6.16 -18.47
CA HIS A 934 48.04 -5.46 -19.48
C HIS A 934 47.26 -5.10 -20.76
N VAL A 935 45.95 -4.82 -20.63
CA VAL A 935 45.08 -4.46 -21.76
C VAL A 935 45.01 -2.93 -21.88
N PRO A 936 45.30 -2.34 -23.06
CA PRO A 936 45.14 -0.91 -23.29
C PRO A 936 43.67 -0.48 -23.18
N TYR A 937 43.42 0.63 -22.47
CA TYR A 937 42.06 1.11 -22.25
C TYR A 937 41.91 2.64 -22.35
N VAL A 938 40.66 3.05 -22.57
CA VAL A 938 40.20 4.44 -22.46
C VAL A 938 39.10 4.48 -21.40
N GLU A 939 39.24 5.45 -20.49
CA GLU A 939 38.34 5.68 -19.35
C GLU A 939 37.43 6.87 -19.67
N ALA A 940 36.14 6.74 -19.39
CA ALA A 940 35.14 7.78 -19.49
C ALA A 940 34.29 7.83 -18.21
N HIS A 941 33.89 9.02 -17.78
CA HIS A 941 33.12 9.23 -16.54
C HIS A 941 31.61 9.44 -16.79
N GLY A 942 31.14 9.15 -18.00
CA GLY A 942 29.74 9.31 -18.39
C GLY A 942 29.49 8.99 -19.87
N GLY A 943 28.22 8.88 -20.26
CA GLY A 943 27.83 8.49 -21.62
C GLY A 943 28.32 9.45 -22.71
N CYS A 944 28.32 10.76 -22.44
CA CYS A 944 28.79 11.78 -23.38
C CYS A 944 30.30 11.66 -23.67
N GLU A 945 31.12 11.45 -22.62
CA GLU A 945 32.56 11.22 -22.76
C GLU A 945 32.84 9.92 -23.52
N ALA A 946 32.05 8.87 -23.25
CA ALA A 946 32.18 7.58 -23.92
C ALA A 946 31.92 7.69 -25.43
N VAL A 947 30.82 8.33 -25.83
CA VAL A 947 30.47 8.57 -27.23
C VAL A 947 31.53 9.43 -27.92
N THR A 948 32.01 10.49 -27.26
CA THR A 948 33.06 11.38 -27.78
C THR A 948 34.39 10.64 -27.96
N ALA A 949 34.78 9.81 -26.98
CA ALA A 949 35.97 8.98 -27.06
C ALA A 949 35.86 7.96 -28.21
N PHE A 950 34.68 7.39 -28.44
CA PHE A 950 34.44 6.49 -29.57
C PHE A 950 34.50 7.21 -30.93
N ALA A 951 33.90 8.41 -31.01
CA ALA A 951 33.85 9.23 -32.23
C ALA A 951 35.22 9.81 -32.63
N THR A 952 36.10 10.08 -31.67
CA THR A 952 37.43 10.67 -31.95
C THR A 952 38.47 9.63 -32.37
N LYS A 953 38.26 8.34 -32.09
CA LYS A 953 39.18 7.27 -32.48
C LYS A 953 38.84 6.68 -33.86
N PRO A 954 39.83 6.17 -34.61
CA PRO A 954 39.62 5.62 -35.95
C PRO A 954 38.69 4.39 -35.95
N HIS A 955 38.14 4.07 -37.11
CA HIS A 955 37.26 2.92 -37.29
C HIS A 955 37.97 1.61 -36.89
N GLY A 956 37.29 0.75 -36.13
CA GLY A 956 37.86 -0.50 -35.61
C GLY A 956 38.88 -0.34 -34.47
N TYR A 957 38.96 0.83 -33.83
CA TYR A 957 39.92 1.04 -32.75
C TYR A 957 39.58 0.25 -31.47
N PHE A 958 38.31 0.21 -31.05
CA PHE A 958 37.87 -0.48 -29.85
C PHE A 958 37.29 -1.86 -30.18
N HIS A 959 37.66 -2.86 -29.39
CA HIS A 959 37.16 -4.24 -29.51
C HIS A 959 36.02 -4.50 -28.53
N LEU A 960 36.09 -3.89 -27.34
CA LEU A 960 35.08 -3.98 -26.29
C LEU A 960 34.74 -2.60 -25.73
N VAL A 961 33.46 -2.32 -25.57
CA VAL A 961 32.91 -1.16 -24.86
C VAL A 961 32.11 -1.67 -23.67
N LEU A 962 32.51 -1.29 -22.46
CA LEU A 962 31.75 -1.53 -21.23
C LEU A 962 31.05 -0.23 -20.83
N MET A 963 29.76 -0.28 -20.58
CA MET A 963 29.00 0.93 -20.33
C MET A 963 28.01 0.75 -19.21
N ASP A 964 28.09 1.62 -18.20
CA ASP A 964 27.07 1.66 -17.17
C ASP A 964 25.70 1.96 -17.76
N PHE A 965 24.67 1.28 -17.25
CA PHE A 965 23.30 1.46 -17.68
C PHE A 965 22.76 2.82 -17.26
N SER A 966 23.03 3.24 -16.02
CA SER A 966 22.53 4.49 -15.45
C SER A 966 23.67 5.49 -15.29
N MET A 967 23.66 6.53 -16.12
CA MET A 967 24.59 7.66 -16.03
C MET A 967 23.84 8.98 -16.25
N PRO A 968 24.27 10.10 -15.63
CA PRO A 968 23.65 11.40 -15.82
C PRO A 968 23.88 11.96 -17.23
N ASN A 969 22.97 12.84 -17.68
CA ASN A 969 22.89 13.48 -19.00
C ASN A 969 22.60 12.53 -20.17
N ILE A 970 23.53 11.60 -20.45
CA ILE A 970 23.39 10.58 -21.47
C ILE A 970 23.51 9.23 -20.77
N ASP A 971 22.39 8.52 -20.70
CA ASP A 971 22.35 7.18 -20.13
C ASP A 971 23.05 6.15 -21.03
N GLY A 972 23.29 4.95 -20.52
CA GLY A 972 24.00 3.92 -21.27
C GLY A 972 23.23 3.42 -22.50
N LEU A 973 21.90 3.49 -22.51
CA LEU A 973 21.09 3.08 -23.67
C LEU A 973 21.24 4.07 -24.82
N GLN A 974 21.10 5.36 -24.52
CA GLN A 974 21.28 6.46 -25.47
C GLN A 974 22.70 6.46 -26.02
N ALA A 975 23.71 6.32 -25.16
CA ALA A 975 25.11 6.21 -25.59
C ALA A 975 25.35 4.98 -26.48
N CYS A 976 24.73 3.83 -26.18
CA CYS A 976 24.82 2.64 -27.03
C CYS A 976 24.24 2.88 -28.42
N MET A 977 23.05 3.49 -28.50
CA MET A 977 22.42 3.82 -29.78
C MET A 977 23.28 4.79 -30.60
N MET A 978 23.88 5.80 -29.96
CA MET A 978 24.78 6.76 -30.60
C MET A 978 26.06 6.09 -31.13
N ILE A 979 26.68 5.21 -30.34
CA ILE A 979 27.86 4.43 -30.76
C ILE A 979 27.51 3.57 -31.98
N ARG A 980 26.36 2.87 -31.96
CA ARG A 980 25.89 2.06 -33.10
C ARG A 980 25.62 2.91 -34.34
N HIS A 981 25.13 4.14 -34.19
CA HIS A 981 24.93 5.06 -35.30
C HIS A 981 26.27 5.45 -35.94
N ILE A 982 27.28 5.80 -35.13
CA ILE A 982 28.63 6.15 -35.59
C ILE A 982 29.28 4.97 -36.31
N GLU A 983 29.17 3.75 -35.77
CA GLU A 983 29.67 2.54 -36.43
C GLU A 983 28.99 2.29 -37.78
N LYS A 984 27.67 2.47 -37.86
CA LYS A 984 26.92 2.26 -39.10
C LYS A 984 27.34 3.25 -40.19
N GLN A 985 27.55 4.53 -39.84
CA GLN A 985 28.03 5.55 -40.76
C GLN A 985 29.44 5.20 -41.30
N ARG A 986 30.37 4.84 -40.40
CA ARG A 986 31.75 4.49 -40.79
C ARG A 986 31.83 3.23 -41.65
N ASN A 987 31.01 2.22 -41.35
CA ASN A 987 30.92 1.01 -42.16
C ASN A 987 30.38 1.28 -43.57
N MET A 988 29.45 2.24 -43.72
CA MET A 988 28.96 2.68 -45.03
C MET A 988 30.04 3.47 -45.80
N GLU A 989 30.80 4.32 -45.13
CA GLU A 989 31.85 5.14 -45.76
C GLU A 989 33.09 4.33 -46.18
N MET A 990 33.45 3.29 -45.42
CA MET A 990 34.67 2.52 -45.64
C MET A 990 34.44 1.15 -46.28
N GLU A 991 33.20 0.81 -46.69
CA GLU A 991 32.82 -0.52 -47.22
C GLU A 991 33.35 -1.70 -46.37
N THR A 992 33.31 -1.55 -45.05
CA THR A 992 33.76 -2.56 -44.09
C THR A 992 32.60 -3.00 -43.19
N GLN A 993 32.74 -4.17 -42.57
CA GLN A 993 31.81 -4.66 -41.53
C GLN A 993 32.57 -4.84 -40.21
N HIS A 994 33.03 -3.73 -39.63
CA HIS A 994 33.62 -3.75 -38.31
C HIS A 994 32.58 -3.38 -37.26
N ARG A 995 32.47 -4.18 -36.19
CA ARG A 995 31.56 -3.94 -35.07
C ARG A 995 32.27 -4.22 -33.76
N CYS A 996 32.27 -3.26 -32.84
CA CYS A 996 32.79 -3.49 -31.49
C CYS A 996 31.76 -4.23 -30.63
N HIS A 997 32.23 -5.01 -29.66
CA HIS A 997 31.36 -5.63 -28.68
C HIS A 997 30.96 -4.63 -27.62
N THR A 998 29.66 -4.40 -27.40
CA THR A 998 29.16 -3.47 -26.38
C THR A 998 28.43 -4.23 -25.29
N TYR A 999 28.93 -4.16 -24.05
CA TYR A 999 28.33 -4.80 -22.89
C TYR A 999 27.82 -3.75 -21.90
N MET A 1000 26.58 -3.94 -21.45
CA MET A 1000 25.95 -3.08 -20.46
C MET A 1000 26.26 -3.57 -19.04
N LEU A 1001 26.73 -2.67 -18.18
CA LEU A 1001 26.97 -2.93 -16.77
C LEU A 1001 25.75 -2.45 -15.96
N SER A 1002 25.16 -3.30 -15.13
CA SER A 1002 24.02 -2.91 -14.28
C SER A 1002 24.06 -3.58 -12.91
N GLY A 1003 23.59 -2.88 -11.88
CA GLY A 1003 23.57 -3.35 -10.48
C GLY A 1003 22.45 -4.34 -10.13
N ALA A 1004 21.53 -4.64 -11.05
CA ALA A 1004 20.47 -5.64 -10.83
C ALA A 1004 20.17 -6.45 -12.10
N SER A 1005 19.93 -7.76 -11.93
CA SER A 1005 19.51 -8.67 -13.01
C SER A 1005 18.02 -8.46 -13.32
N MET A 1006 17.70 -7.45 -14.13
CA MET A 1006 16.33 -7.20 -14.59
C MET A 1006 16.18 -7.59 -16.06
N GLU A 1007 15.24 -8.48 -16.37
CA GLU A 1007 14.91 -8.92 -17.73
C GLU A 1007 14.45 -7.75 -18.64
N GLU A 1008 13.86 -6.72 -18.02
CA GLU A 1008 13.51 -5.44 -18.67
C GLU A 1008 14.75 -4.68 -19.17
N ILE A 1009 15.81 -4.61 -18.35
CA ILE A 1009 17.08 -3.94 -18.70
C ILE A 1009 17.78 -4.71 -19.83
N LEU A 1010 17.70 -6.03 -19.83
CA LEU A 1010 18.19 -6.87 -20.92
C LEU A 1010 17.46 -6.56 -22.22
N ARG A 1011 16.13 -6.54 -22.16
CA ARG A 1011 15.29 -6.24 -23.33
C ARG A 1011 15.58 -4.84 -23.88
N GLN A 1012 15.70 -3.84 -23.02
CA GLN A 1012 16.03 -2.47 -23.42
C GLN A 1012 17.44 -2.36 -24.00
N GLY A 1013 18.44 -3.00 -23.37
CA GLY A 1013 19.83 -3.02 -23.84
C GLY A 1013 19.99 -3.71 -25.20
N THR A 1014 19.34 -4.86 -25.40
CA THR A 1014 19.34 -5.56 -26.70
C THR A 1014 18.66 -4.73 -27.78
N ASN A 1015 17.53 -4.07 -27.46
CA ASN A 1015 16.85 -3.16 -28.40
C ASN A 1015 17.71 -1.95 -28.77
N ALA A 1016 18.56 -1.46 -27.85
CA ALA A 1016 19.53 -0.40 -28.09
C ALA A 1016 20.79 -0.86 -28.87
N GLY A 1017 20.94 -2.17 -29.09
CA GLY A 1017 22.05 -2.75 -29.87
C GLY A 1017 23.26 -3.23 -29.05
N ALA A 1018 23.11 -3.45 -27.75
CA ALA A 1018 24.14 -4.09 -26.92
C ALA A 1018 24.27 -5.60 -27.23
N ASP A 1019 25.50 -6.13 -27.12
CA ASP A 1019 25.84 -7.54 -27.40
C ASP A 1019 25.69 -8.45 -26.18
N GLY A 1020 25.65 -7.86 -24.99
CA GLY A 1020 25.45 -8.58 -23.75
C GLY A 1020 25.39 -7.66 -22.55
N TYR A 1021 25.33 -8.28 -21.39
CA TYR A 1021 25.27 -7.58 -20.11
C TYR A 1021 26.18 -8.23 -19.10
N LEU A 1022 26.60 -7.44 -18.12
CA LEU A 1022 27.39 -7.86 -16.98
C LEU A 1022 26.79 -7.26 -15.71
N VAL A 1023 26.71 -8.06 -14.66
CA VAL A 1023 26.16 -7.63 -13.37
C VAL A 1023 27.27 -6.94 -12.57
N LYS A 1024 26.98 -5.76 -12.02
CA LYS A 1024 27.84 -5.06 -11.06
C LYS A 1024 27.57 -5.60 -9.65
N PRO A 1025 28.61 -5.80 -8.80
CA PRO A 1025 30.01 -5.57 -9.09
C PRO A 1025 30.58 -6.65 -10.01
N LEU A 1026 31.36 -6.23 -11.00
CA LEU A 1026 31.97 -7.11 -11.97
C LEU A 1026 33.09 -7.93 -11.30
N SER A 1027 32.90 -9.24 -11.14
CA SER A 1027 33.98 -10.09 -10.60
C SER A 1027 35.16 -10.17 -11.57
N PHE A 1028 36.40 -10.11 -11.05
CA PHE A 1028 37.61 -10.26 -11.86
C PHE A 1028 37.57 -11.56 -12.70
N LYS A 1029 37.09 -12.66 -12.12
CA LYS A 1029 36.97 -13.96 -12.81
C LYS A 1029 36.02 -13.90 -14.02
N ALA A 1030 34.85 -13.29 -13.86
CA ALA A 1030 33.89 -13.13 -14.97
C ALA A 1030 34.43 -12.18 -16.05
N PHE A 1031 35.15 -11.14 -15.65
CA PHE A 1031 35.75 -10.20 -16.59
C PHE A 1031 36.88 -10.81 -17.42
N VAL A 1032 37.76 -11.59 -16.79
CA VAL A 1032 38.82 -12.34 -17.48
C VAL A 1032 38.22 -13.34 -18.47
N ALA A 1033 37.19 -14.09 -18.06
CA ALA A 1033 36.51 -15.03 -18.95
C ALA A 1033 35.87 -14.33 -20.16
N LEU A 1034 35.31 -13.13 -19.98
CA LEU A 1034 34.76 -12.33 -21.08
C LEU A 1034 35.84 -11.87 -22.07
N ILE A 1035 36.96 -11.35 -21.56
CA ILE A 1035 38.06 -10.89 -22.43
C ILE A 1035 38.65 -12.08 -23.21
N GLN A 1036 38.88 -13.22 -22.56
CA GLN A 1036 39.38 -14.43 -23.23
C GLN A 1036 38.42 -14.91 -24.32
N LYS A 1037 37.11 -14.92 -24.04
CA LYS A 1037 36.08 -15.31 -25.01
C LYS A 1037 35.99 -14.40 -26.24
N LEU A 1038 36.31 -13.11 -26.08
CA LEU A 1038 36.22 -12.12 -27.16
C LEU A 1038 37.54 -11.95 -27.93
N ASP A 1039 38.64 -12.51 -27.42
CA ASP A 1039 39.96 -12.51 -28.08
C ASP A 1039 40.18 -13.78 -28.93
N GLU A 1040 39.46 -14.87 -28.63
CA GLU A 1040 39.27 -16.05 -29.50
C GLU A 1040 38.36 -15.75 -30.69
#